data_AF-A0A154ICN9-F1
#
_entry.id   AF-A0A154ICN9-F1
#
_cell.length_a   1.000
_cell.length_b   1.000
_cell.length_c   1.000
_cell.angle_alpha   90.00
_cell.angle_beta   90.00
_cell.angle_gamma   90.00
#
_symmetry.space_group_name_H-M   'P 1'
#
loop_
_entity.id
_entity.type
_entity.pdbx_description
1 polymer ?
#
loop_
_entity_poly.entity_id
_entity_poly.type
_entity_poly.pdbx_seq_one_letter_code
_entity_poly.pdbx_strand_id
1 'polypeptide(L)'
;MAKLRIDGNEIEVPDHFTLLQACEDAGAEVPRFCFHERLSVAGNCRMCLVEVKGGPPKPQASCAMSVRDIRGGPNGELPEVFTNTPMVKKAREGVMEFLLINHPLDCPICDQGGECDLQDQAMAFGIDTSRYQEDKRAVEDKYIGPLVKTVMNRCIHCTRCVRFTTEVAGISELGLIGRGEDAEITTYLEQAMTSELQGNVVDLCPVGALTSKPFAFTARPWELNKTESIDVMDAVGSAIRVDTRGREVMRILPRVNEAINEEWISDKSRFIWDGLKTQRLDRPYVRRDGRLQPATWAEAFGAIKAAVGATSGDKIGAVAGDLASVEEMYALSELVKSLGSVNLDCRQDGAALDPSLGRASYLFNPTISGIDQADALLIIGANPRFEAAILNARIRKRWRRGKFPIGVIGEPGELRYSYDYLGSGPDTLKDLIDGTHAFADVLKNAAKPMIIIGQGALSRTDGAGVLASAAKLAGSVGAAAEGWNGFAVLHTAASRVGGLDLGFVPGAKGVNAAEMLTAMDVLFLLGADELDFTAKKAKLTVYIGSHGDNGAHHADVILPAAAYTEKSGTWVNTEGRVQMGNRAGFAPGDAREDWAIIRALSDVLGKKLPFDSLSELRVRLYAAFPHFAAIDEIAETDSAQIAAVAKKAGKMNKSGFASPVKDFYLTNPIARASAVMAECSALARNNFKVAAE
;
A
#
# COMPACT_ATOMS: atom_id res chain seq x y z
N MET A 1 -25.03 7.86 22.88
CA MET A 1 -25.81 8.37 21.75
C MET A 1 -26.49 9.66 22.18
N ALA A 2 -26.61 10.64 21.28
CA ALA A 2 -27.29 11.90 21.49
C ALA A 2 -28.33 12.09 20.38
N LYS A 3 -29.50 12.62 20.76
CA LYS A 3 -30.58 12.95 19.83
C LYS A 3 -30.57 14.44 19.50
N LEU A 4 -30.71 14.77 18.23
CA LEU A 4 -30.79 16.14 17.73
C LEU A 4 -31.62 16.17 16.45
N ARG A 5 -32.01 17.37 16.01
CA ARG A 5 -32.67 17.59 14.73
C ARG A 5 -31.75 18.31 13.76
N ILE A 6 -31.64 17.78 12.54
CA ILE A 6 -30.97 18.43 11.42
C ILE A 6 -32.02 18.75 10.36
N ASP A 7 -32.23 20.04 10.06
CA ASP A 7 -33.23 20.50 9.09
C ASP A 7 -34.64 19.93 9.32
N GLY A 8 -35.00 19.72 10.59
CA GLY A 8 -36.28 19.13 11.02
C GLY A 8 -36.30 17.61 11.15
N ASN A 9 -35.27 16.90 10.66
CA ASN A 9 -35.14 15.45 10.78
C ASN A 9 -34.50 15.06 12.11
N GLU A 10 -35.19 14.26 12.93
CA GLU A 10 -34.62 13.71 14.17
C GLU A 10 -33.65 12.57 13.84
N ILE A 11 -32.43 12.66 14.38
CA ILE A 11 -31.39 11.65 14.23
C ILE A 11 -30.82 11.28 15.60
N GLU A 12 -30.19 10.12 15.67
CA GLU A 12 -29.46 9.65 16.84
C GLU A 12 -28.04 9.26 16.44
N VAL A 13 -27.05 9.99 16.95
CA VAL A 13 -25.63 9.83 16.59
C VAL A 13 -24.76 9.70 17.84
N PRO A 14 -23.50 9.24 17.72
CA PRO A 14 -22.57 9.30 18.82
C PRO A 14 -22.37 10.74 19.29
N ASP A 15 -22.32 10.94 20.61
CA ASP A 15 -22.27 12.27 21.21
C ASP A 15 -20.92 12.99 20.97
N HIS A 16 -19.88 12.25 20.65
CA HIS A 16 -18.57 12.79 20.27
C HIS A 16 -18.49 13.24 18.80
N PHE A 17 -19.54 13.07 18.00
CA PHE A 17 -19.56 13.57 16.63
C PHE A 17 -19.47 15.10 16.60
N THR A 18 -18.87 15.61 15.55
CA THR A 18 -19.00 17.01 15.14
C THR A 18 -20.39 17.25 14.56
N LEU A 19 -20.84 18.50 14.53
CA LEU A 19 -22.11 18.82 13.85
C LEU A 19 -22.04 18.50 12.35
N LEU A 20 -20.87 18.58 11.73
CA LEU A 20 -20.67 18.22 10.32
C LEU A 20 -20.99 16.73 10.10
N GLN A 21 -20.41 15.85 10.91
CA GLN A 21 -20.67 14.40 10.83
C GLN A 21 -22.14 14.08 11.14
N ALA A 22 -22.74 14.76 12.12
CA ALA A 22 -24.16 14.60 12.41
C ALA A 22 -25.05 15.06 11.23
N CYS A 23 -24.65 16.10 10.50
CA CYS A 23 -25.36 16.53 9.29
C CYS A 23 -25.21 15.49 8.16
N GLU A 24 -24.01 14.93 7.95
CA GLU A 24 -23.76 13.88 6.96
C GLU A 24 -24.56 12.61 7.25
N ASP A 25 -24.65 12.19 8.52
CA ASP A 25 -25.50 11.07 8.97
C ASP A 25 -27.00 11.34 8.72
N ALA A 26 -27.41 12.62 8.73
CA ALA A 26 -28.77 13.03 8.36
C ALA A 26 -29.01 13.12 6.85
N GLY A 27 -27.98 12.89 6.03
CA GLY A 27 -28.01 13.07 4.57
C GLY A 27 -27.89 14.52 4.10
N ALA A 28 -27.51 15.45 4.99
CA ALA A 28 -27.30 16.85 4.63
C ALA A 28 -25.86 17.09 4.13
N GLU A 29 -25.73 17.67 2.95
CA GLU A 29 -24.43 18.03 2.38
C GLU A 29 -23.93 19.38 2.93
N VAL A 30 -22.87 19.33 3.73
CA VAL A 30 -22.22 20.52 4.29
C VAL A 30 -20.87 20.76 3.58
N PRO A 31 -20.69 21.90 2.89
CA PRO A 31 -19.46 22.15 2.13
C PRO A 31 -18.25 22.33 3.04
N ARG A 32 -17.08 21.85 2.57
CA ARG A 32 -15.86 21.76 3.37
C ARG A 32 -14.61 21.90 2.49
N PHE A 33 -13.62 22.61 3.03
CA PHE A 33 -12.28 22.73 2.42
C PHE A 33 -11.15 22.29 3.34
N CYS A 34 -11.22 22.63 4.63
CA CYS A 34 -10.17 22.28 5.58
C CYS A 34 -10.45 20.99 6.35
N PHE A 35 -11.72 20.64 6.55
CA PHE A 35 -12.07 19.42 7.27
C PHE A 35 -11.67 18.20 6.45
N HIS A 36 -11.17 17.18 7.11
CA HIS A 36 -10.84 15.89 6.55
C HIS A 36 -10.95 14.86 7.68
N GLU A 37 -11.62 13.75 7.45
CA GLU A 37 -12.01 12.74 8.46
C GLU A 37 -10.82 12.07 9.13
N ARG A 38 -9.66 12.13 8.48
CA ARG A 38 -8.40 11.52 8.90
C ARG A 38 -7.36 12.53 9.41
N LEU A 39 -7.69 13.82 9.47
CA LEU A 39 -6.80 14.88 9.97
C LEU A 39 -7.41 15.59 11.20
N SER A 40 -6.57 16.26 12.00
CA SER A 40 -7.08 17.11 13.08
C SER A 40 -7.99 18.23 12.56
N VAL A 41 -8.97 18.65 13.37
CA VAL A 41 -9.87 19.75 13.03
C VAL A 41 -9.11 21.09 13.05
N ALA A 42 -9.26 21.89 11.99
CA ALA A 42 -8.62 23.20 11.87
C ALA A 42 -9.60 24.38 12.01
N GLY A 43 -10.63 24.44 11.17
CA GLY A 43 -11.62 25.54 11.19
C GLY A 43 -11.14 26.86 10.57
N ASN A 44 -10.12 26.85 9.71
CA ASN A 44 -9.61 28.06 9.04
C ASN A 44 -10.45 28.51 7.82
N CYS A 45 -11.07 27.59 7.07
CA CYS A 45 -11.80 27.94 5.84
C CYS A 45 -13.20 28.52 6.04
N ARG A 46 -13.88 28.20 7.15
CA ARG A 46 -15.25 28.62 7.47
C ARG A 46 -16.33 28.27 6.43
N MET A 47 -16.09 27.35 5.49
CA MET A 47 -17.13 26.97 4.49
C MET A 47 -18.28 26.14 5.10
N CYS A 48 -17.98 25.36 6.13
CA CYS A 48 -18.94 24.45 6.80
C CYS A 48 -19.89 25.15 7.79
N LEU A 49 -20.15 26.45 7.62
CA LEU A 49 -21.00 27.21 8.53
C LEU A 49 -22.44 26.68 8.51
N VAL A 50 -23.01 26.49 9.70
CA VAL A 50 -24.41 26.06 9.95
C VAL A 50 -25.05 26.95 11.01
N GLU A 51 -26.38 26.98 11.05
CA GLU A 51 -27.13 27.70 12.10
C GLU A 51 -27.56 26.74 13.19
N VAL A 52 -27.42 27.14 14.45
CA VAL A 52 -27.83 26.33 15.61
C VAL A 52 -28.91 27.09 16.36
N LYS A 53 -30.07 26.46 16.56
CA LYS A 53 -31.22 27.08 17.25
C LYS A 53 -30.85 27.44 18.69
N GLY A 54 -31.10 28.69 19.08
CA GLY A 54 -30.72 29.21 20.40
C GLY A 54 -29.20 29.35 20.59
N GLY A 55 -28.41 29.12 19.54
CA GLY A 55 -26.97 29.37 19.53
C GLY A 55 -26.62 30.86 19.46
N PRO A 56 -25.33 31.21 19.42
CA PRO A 56 -24.88 32.58 19.21
C PRO A 56 -25.53 33.19 17.95
N PRO A 57 -25.69 34.53 17.86
CA PRO A 57 -26.32 35.21 16.72
C PRO A 57 -25.44 35.23 15.45
N LYS A 58 -24.57 34.23 15.30
CA LYS A 58 -23.65 34.03 14.18
C LYS A 58 -23.64 32.54 13.81
N PRO A 59 -23.42 32.18 12.54
CA PRO A 59 -23.32 30.78 12.16
C PRO A 59 -22.09 30.12 12.79
N GLN A 60 -22.19 28.82 13.05
CA GLN A 60 -21.19 28.01 13.74
C GLN A 60 -20.43 27.12 12.78
N ALA A 61 -19.13 26.91 13.02
CA ALA A 61 -18.32 26.00 12.21
C ALA A 61 -18.65 24.56 12.59
N SER A 62 -19.42 23.87 11.76
CA SER A 62 -19.91 22.52 12.03
C SER A 62 -18.79 21.47 12.20
N CYS A 63 -17.63 21.71 11.59
CA CYS A 63 -16.49 20.81 11.67
C CYS A 63 -15.78 20.79 13.04
N ALA A 64 -16.01 21.81 13.87
CA ALA A 64 -15.34 21.96 15.17
C ALA A 64 -16.30 21.91 16.36
N MET A 65 -17.55 22.35 16.16
CA MET A 65 -18.57 22.25 17.20
C MET A 65 -19.03 20.79 17.31
N SER A 66 -19.06 20.25 18.52
CA SER A 66 -19.55 18.90 18.81
C SER A 66 -21.05 18.89 19.08
N VAL A 67 -21.69 17.74 18.87
CA VAL A 67 -23.07 17.48 19.31
C VAL A 67 -23.23 17.72 20.82
N ARG A 68 -22.19 17.47 21.64
CA ARG A 68 -22.19 17.77 23.08
C ARG A 68 -22.20 19.26 23.41
N ASP A 69 -21.77 20.12 22.50
CA ASP A 69 -21.65 21.56 22.75
C ASP A 69 -22.99 22.29 22.57
N ILE A 70 -23.94 21.69 21.85
CA ILE A 70 -25.25 22.28 21.58
C ILE A 70 -26.28 21.83 22.63
N ARG A 71 -27.14 22.76 23.04
CA ARG A 71 -28.18 22.52 24.04
C ARG A 71 -29.55 22.53 23.40
N GLY A 72 -30.43 21.74 23.98
CA GLY A 72 -31.85 21.74 23.65
C GLY A 72 -32.57 23.02 24.07
N GLY A 73 -33.83 23.14 23.68
CA GLY A 73 -34.69 24.25 24.07
C GLY A 73 -34.99 24.25 25.58
N PRO A 74 -35.42 25.38 26.14
CA PRO A 74 -35.67 25.55 27.58
C PRO A 74 -36.75 24.61 28.15
N ASN A 75 -37.59 24.04 27.28
CA ASN A 75 -38.67 23.11 27.64
C ASN A 75 -38.32 21.62 27.39
N GLY A 76 -37.04 21.28 27.22
CA GLY A 76 -36.59 19.91 26.95
C GLY A 76 -36.68 19.50 25.47
N GLU A 77 -36.78 20.47 24.56
CA GLU A 77 -36.74 20.24 23.11
C GLU A 77 -35.36 19.74 22.69
N LEU A 78 -35.28 18.94 21.63
CA LEU A 78 -34.00 18.49 21.08
C LEU A 78 -33.17 19.67 20.55
N PRO A 79 -31.83 19.61 20.62
CA PRO A 79 -30.98 20.55 19.90
C PRO A 79 -31.32 20.54 18.40
N GLU A 80 -31.41 21.70 17.76
CA GLU A 80 -31.73 21.81 16.33
C GLU A 80 -30.62 22.55 15.57
N VAL A 81 -30.19 21.98 14.45
CA VAL A 81 -29.20 22.53 13.52
C VAL A 81 -29.88 22.71 12.16
N PHE A 82 -29.61 23.83 11.50
CA PHE A 82 -30.11 24.13 10.17
C PHE A 82 -28.94 24.34 9.20
N THR A 83 -29.02 23.72 8.03
CA THR A 83 -27.98 23.76 6.99
C THR A 83 -28.37 24.61 5.78
N ASN A 84 -29.63 25.08 5.72
CA ASN A 84 -30.24 25.68 4.53
C ASN A 84 -30.94 27.03 4.76
N THR A 85 -30.76 27.66 5.92
CA THR A 85 -31.39 28.97 6.21
C THR A 85 -30.78 30.09 5.36
N PRO A 86 -31.48 31.23 5.20
CA PRO A 86 -30.91 32.40 4.53
C PRO A 86 -29.58 32.87 5.16
N MET A 87 -29.42 32.73 6.48
CA MET A 87 -28.17 33.05 7.17
C MET A 87 -27.03 32.12 6.72
N VAL A 88 -27.28 30.81 6.69
CA VAL A 88 -26.27 29.82 6.27
C VAL A 88 -25.89 30.02 4.81
N LYS A 89 -26.89 30.20 3.93
CA LYS A 89 -26.65 30.47 2.51
C LYS A 89 -25.78 31.72 2.34
N LYS A 90 -26.13 32.82 3.01
CA LYS A 90 -25.38 34.07 2.91
C LYS A 90 -23.95 33.95 3.43
N ALA A 91 -23.75 33.16 4.49
CA ALA A 91 -22.43 32.89 5.05
C ALA A 91 -21.55 32.09 4.08
N ARG A 92 -22.10 31.04 3.44
CA ARG A 92 -21.38 30.22 2.45
C ARG A 92 -21.02 31.02 1.21
N GLU A 93 -21.96 31.81 0.68
CA GLU A 93 -21.72 32.74 -0.43
C GLU A 93 -20.58 33.72 -0.11
N GLY A 94 -20.60 34.34 1.08
CA GLY A 94 -19.56 35.28 1.50
C GLY A 94 -18.19 34.63 1.69
N VAL A 95 -18.14 33.44 2.29
CA VAL A 95 -16.88 32.68 2.43
C VAL A 95 -16.33 32.28 1.06
N MET A 96 -17.18 31.80 0.15
CA MET A 96 -16.77 31.45 -1.21
C MET A 96 -16.22 32.65 -1.97
N GLU A 97 -16.86 33.82 -1.84
CA GLU A 97 -16.34 35.06 -2.41
C GLU A 97 -14.93 35.37 -1.88
N PHE A 98 -14.70 35.30 -0.56
CA PHE A 98 -13.36 35.51 0.01
C PHE A 98 -12.31 34.51 -0.50
N LEU A 99 -12.69 33.25 -0.69
CA LEU A 99 -11.79 32.24 -1.24
C LEU A 99 -11.42 32.55 -2.70
N LEU A 100 -12.34 33.11 -3.48
CA LEU A 100 -12.15 33.41 -4.91
C LEU A 100 -11.52 34.79 -5.17
N ILE A 101 -11.58 35.73 -4.21
CA ILE A 101 -11.02 37.09 -4.36
C ILE A 101 -9.57 37.06 -4.82
N ASN A 102 -8.74 36.27 -4.14
CA ASN A 102 -7.31 36.15 -4.44
C ASN A 102 -6.93 34.86 -5.19
N HIS A 103 -7.93 34.05 -5.59
CA HIS A 103 -7.68 32.85 -6.41
C HIS A 103 -7.48 33.23 -7.88
N PRO A 104 -6.48 32.66 -8.58
CA PRO A 104 -6.19 32.97 -9.97
C PRO A 104 -7.23 32.36 -10.92
N LEU A 105 -7.37 32.93 -12.11
CA LEU A 105 -8.26 32.44 -13.17
C LEU A 105 -7.62 31.31 -13.99
N ASP A 106 -7.09 30.33 -13.27
CA ASP A 106 -6.25 29.27 -13.82
C ASP A 106 -7.03 28.02 -14.23
N CYS A 107 -8.35 27.99 -14.05
CA CYS A 107 -9.17 26.78 -14.27
C CYS A 107 -8.86 26.04 -15.59
N PRO A 108 -8.63 26.72 -16.75
CA PRO A 108 -8.27 26.02 -18.00
C PRO A 108 -6.92 25.30 -17.95
N ILE A 109 -5.93 25.91 -17.30
CA ILE A 109 -4.54 25.42 -17.20
C ILE A 109 -4.29 24.65 -15.89
N CYS A 110 -5.30 24.49 -15.05
CA CYS A 110 -5.24 23.78 -13.79
C CYS A 110 -5.51 22.29 -14.02
N ASP A 111 -4.63 21.41 -13.52
CA ASP A 111 -4.82 19.96 -13.64
C ASP A 111 -6.01 19.43 -12.82
N GLN A 112 -6.36 20.13 -11.74
CA GLN A 112 -7.53 19.80 -10.91
C GLN A 112 -8.86 20.22 -11.57
N GLY A 113 -8.83 20.93 -12.70
CA GLY A 113 -10.05 21.36 -13.39
C GLY A 113 -10.94 20.16 -13.74
N GLY A 114 -12.19 20.17 -13.27
CA GLY A 114 -13.14 19.07 -13.41
C GLY A 114 -13.16 18.05 -12.25
N GLU A 115 -12.28 18.19 -11.26
CA GLU A 115 -12.30 17.44 -9.99
C GLU A 115 -11.85 18.32 -8.81
N CYS A 116 -12.19 19.60 -8.87
CA CYS A 116 -11.77 20.62 -7.92
C CYS A 116 -12.92 20.94 -6.96
N ASP A 117 -12.74 20.66 -5.67
CA ASP A 117 -13.72 21.02 -4.63
C ASP A 117 -14.11 22.50 -4.70
N LEU A 118 -13.14 23.39 -4.97
CA LEU A 118 -13.41 24.84 -5.05
C LEU A 118 -14.29 25.18 -6.24
N GLN A 119 -14.07 24.52 -7.39
CA GLN A 119 -14.90 24.72 -8.58
C GLN A 119 -16.33 24.24 -8.31
N ASP A 120 -16.48 23.01 -7.82
CA ASP A 120 -17.78 22.37 -7.63
C ASP A 120 -18.58 23.07 -6.53
N GLN A 121 -17.95 23.40 -5.41
CA GLN A 121 -18.61 24.12 -4.32
C GLN A 121 -18.87 25.59 -4.65
N ALA A 122 -18.08 26.24 -5.51
CA ALA A 122 -18.39 27.58 -6.00
C ALA A 122 -19.66 27.55 -6.87
N MET A 123 -19.78 26.56 -7.75
CA MET A 123 -20.97 26.37 -8.57
C MET A 123 -22.22 26.05 -7.74
N ALA A 124 -22.07 25.25 -6.68
CA ALA A 124 -23.21 24.80 -5.86
C ALA A 124 -23.62 25.80 -4.75
N PHE A 125 -22.65 26.45 -4.10
CA PHE A 125 -22.88 27.26 -2.88
C PHE A 125 -22.37 28.71 -2.98
N GLY A 126 -21.73 29.08 -4.09
CA GLY A 126 -21.20 30.43 -4.33
C GLY A 126 -22.19 31.39 -4.98
N ILE A 127 -21.69 32.57 -5.33
CA ILE A 127 -22.39 33.58 -6.13
C ILE A 127 -21.99 33.48 -7.61
N ASP A 128 -22.81 34.00 -8.51
CA ASP A 128 -22.64 33.89 -9.96
C ASP A 128 -21.69 34.93 -10.57
N THR A 129 -21.33 35.99 -9.82
CA THR A 129 -20.57 37.14 -10.31
C THR A 129 -19.55 37.63 -9.27
N SER A 130 -18.40 38.14 -9.73
CA SER A 130 -17.40 38.76 -8.85
C SER A 130 -17.68 40.24 -8.64
N ARG A 131 -17.49 40.73 -7.42
CA ARG A 131 -17.47 42.17 -7.09
C ARG A 131 -16.06 42.72 -6.90
N TYR A 132 -15.04 41.85 -6.88
CA TYR A 132 -13.65 42.22 -6.69
C TYR A 132 -13.01 42.66 -8.01
N GLN A 133 -12.50 43.89 -8.04
CA GLN A 133 -11.91 44.54 -9.22
C GLN A 133 -10.44 44.94 -9.04
N GLU A 134 -9.88 44.68 -7.86
CA GLU A 134 -8.50 45.02 -7.53
C GLU A 134 -7.53 43.94 -8.02
N ASP A 135 -6.23 44.23 -7.92
CA ASP A 135 -5.20 43.24 -8.20
C ASP A 135 -5.27 42.07 -7.21
N LYS A 136 -5.05 40.86 -7.73
CA LYS A 136 -4.96 39.63 -6.94
C LYS A 136 -3.53 39.48 -6.44
N ARG A 137 -3.36 38.94 -5.23
CA ARG A 137 -2.02 38.56 -4.75
C ARG A 137 -1.37 37.54 -5.68
N ALA A 138 -0.05 37.55 -5.71
CA ALA A 138 0.76 36.54 -6.36
C ALA A 138 1.75 35.94 -5.35
N VAL A 139 1.99 34.65 -5.46
CA VAL A 139 2.85 33.83 -4.60
C VAL A 139 3.76 33.02 -5.50
N GLU A 140 5.05 32.99 -5.16
CA GLU A 140 6.04 32.20 -5.90
C GLU A 140 5.82 30.70 -5.70
N ASP A 141 6.04 29.93 -6.77
CA ASP A 141 5.94 28.48 -6.72
C ASP A 141 7.16 27.90 -6.01
N LYS A 142 6.90 26.96 -5.08
CA LYS A 142 7.91 26.42 -4.17
C LYS A 142 8.41 25.06 -4.65
N TYR A 143 9.72 24.83 -4.63
CA TYR A 143 10.23 23.49 -4.89
C TYR A 143 10.06 22.60 -3.65
N ILE A 144 9.29 21.51 -3.80
CA ILE A 144 9.06 20.53 -2.72
C ILE A 144 9.35 19.09 -3.16
N GLY A 145 10.05 18.92 -4.28
CA GLY A 145 10.49 17.61 -4.79
C GLY A 145 9.98 17.27 -6.20
N PRO A 146 10.25 16.04 -6.66
CA PRO A 146 9.90 15.59 -8.01
C PRO A 146 8.47 15.06 -8.14
N LEU A 147 7.77 14.83 -7.01
CA LEU A 147 6.46 14.18 -7.01
C LEU A 147 5.30 15.17 -7.05
N VAL A 148 5.42 16.27 -6.31
CA VAL A 148 4.34 17.26 -6.14
C VAL A 148 4.72 18.55 -6.84
N LYS A 149 3.90 18.95 -7.80
CA LYS A 149 3.98 20.25 -8.47
C LYS A 149 3.22 21.27 -7.63
N THR A 150 3.83 22.43 -7.45
CA THR A 150 3.25 23.54 -6.70
C THR A 150 2.80 24.62 -7.68
N VAL A 151 1.60 25.17 -7.44
CA VAL A 151 1.16 26.44 -8.02
C VAL A 151 0.51 27.25 -6.89
N MET A 152 1.32 27.99 -6.12
CA MET A 152 0.91 28.50 -4.82
C MET A 152 -0.09 29.66 -4.89
N ASN A 153 -0.20 30.31 -6.05
CA ASN A 153 -1.29 31.25 -6.35
C ASN A 153 -2.67 30.63 -6.12
N ARG A 154 -2.82 29.33 -6.37
CA ARG A 154 -4.09 28.61 -6.21
C ARG A 154 -4.40 28.23 -4.76
N CYS A 155 -3.44 28.36 -3.85
CA CYS A 155 -3.60 27.91 -2.47
C CYS A 155 -4.63 28.77 -1.71
N ILE A 156 -5.56 28.08 -1.04
CA ILE A 156 -6.60 28.70 -0.21
C ILE A 156 -6.32 28.60 1.29
N HIS A 157 -5.08 28.26 1.67
CA HIS A 157 -4.63 28.22 3.07
C HIS A 157 -5.46 27.31 3.99
N CYS A 158 -6.00 26.21 3.46
CA CYS A 158 -6.80 25.24 4.21
C CYS A 158 -5.98 24.37 5.18
N THR A 159 -4.65 24.40 5.07
CA THR A 159 -3.65 23.67 5.88
C THR A 159 -3.86 22.15 5.95
N ARG A 160 -4.58 21.53 4.99
CA ARG A 160 -4.71 20.06 4.92
C ARG A 160 -3.34 19.40 4.71
N CYS A 161 -2.55 19.91 3.78
CA CYS A 161 -1.20 19.40 3.49
C CYS A 161 -0.29 19.45 4.73
N VAL A 162 -0.20 20.60 5.42
CA VAL A 162 0.62 20.78 6.63
C VAL A 162 0.22 19.82 7.75
N ARG A 163 -1.09 19.66 7.98
CA ARG A 163 -1.60 18.69 8.95
C ARG A 163 -1.26 17.26 8.53
N PHE A 164 -1.51 16.88 7.28
CA PHE A 164 -1.18 15.54 6.81
C PHE A 164 0.30 15.21 6.94
N THR A 165 1.19 16.09 6.47
CA THR A 165 2.63 15.87 6.53
C THR A 165 3.07 15.68 7.98
N THR A 166 2.57 16.52 8.88
CA THR A 166 2.92 16.45 10.30
C THR A 166 2.31 15.24 10.99
N GLU A 167 1.05 14.94 10.73
CA GLU A 167 0.25 14.00 11.52
C GLU A 167 0.34 12.56 11.02
N VAL A 168 0.23 12.37 9.70
CA VAL A 168 0.15 11.06 9.05
C VAL A 168 1.50 10.68 8.46
N ALA A 169 2.08 11.54 7.63
CA ALA A 169 3.36 11.28 6.97
C ALA A 169 4.57 11.37 7.94
N GLY A 170 4.36 12.03 9.08
CA GLY A 170 5.33 12.17 10.16
C GLY A 170 6.57 13.01 9.82
N ILE A 171 6.40 13.99 8.94
CA ILE A 171 7.40 15.01 8.61
C ILE A 171 6.85 16.42 8.88
N SER A 172 7.66 17.29 9.47
CA SER A 172 7.29 18.67 9.77
C SER A 172 8.00 19.66 8.82
N GLU A 173 8.16 19.26 7.57
CA GLU A 173 8.90 20.01 6.55
C GLU A 173 8.05 21.11 5.89
N LEU A 174 6.72 20.90 5.81
CA LEU A 174 5.76 21.85 5.25
C LEU A 174 5.09 22.66 6.37
N GLY A 175 5.02 23.98 6.23
CA GLY A 175 4.43 24.88 7.21
C GLY A 175 3.69 26.05 6.58
N LEU A 176 2.98 26.82 7.42
CA LEU A 176 2.40 28.11 7.07
C LEU A 176 3.27 29.21 7.67
N ILE A 177 3.98 29.96 6.84
CA ILE A 177 4.77 31.13 7.26
C ILE A 177 4.04 32.42 6.93
N GLY A 178 4.51 33.54 7.48
CA GLY A 178 3.87 34.85 7.27
C GLY A 178 2.55 35.02 8.04
N ARG A 179 1.80 36.06 7.72
CA ARG A 179 0.51 36.40 8.35
C ARG A 179 -0.34 37.23 7.39
N GLY A 180 -1.67 37.09 7.49
CA GLY A 180 -2.59 37.88 6.68
C GLY A 180 -2.62 37.37 5.24
N GLU A 181 -2.62 38.28 4.27
CA GLU A 181 -2.59 37.90 2.85
C GLU A 181 -1.24 37.35 2.39
N ASP A 182 -0.15 37.75 3.06
CA ASP A 182 1.24 37.33 2.83
C ASP A 182 1.56 35.96 3.46
N ALA A 183 0.55 35.24 3.95
CA ALA A 183 0.78 33.91 4.48
C ALA A 183 1.08 32.92 3.34
N GLU A 184 2.07 32.06 3.50
CA GLU A 184 2.52 31.12 2.46
C GLU A 184 2.64 29.70 3.00
N ILE A 185 2.16 28.73 2.24
CA ILE A 185 2.45 27.31 2.49
C ILE A 185 3.76 26.99 1.76
N THR A 186 4.80 26.64 2.51
CA THR A 186 6.12 26.34 1.95
C THR A 186 6.91 25.35 2.80
N THR A 187 7.99 24.81 2.25
CA THR A 187 9.07 24.21 3.04
C THR A 187 10.09 25.31 3.34
N TYR A 188 10.50 25.47 4.61
CA TYR A 188 11.32 26.62 5.02
C TYR A 188 12.67 26.72 4.27
N LEU A 189 13.22 25.57 3.86
CA LEU A 189 14.49 25.48 3.13
C LEU A 189 14.30 25.22 1.62
N GLU A 190 13.07 25.23 1.10
CA GLU A 190 12.74 24.83 -0.29
C GLU A 190 13.40 23.50 -0.71
N GLN A 191 13.45 22.56 0.22
CA GLN A 191 13.96 21.21 0.02
C GLN A 191 12.84 20.25 -0.36
N ALA A 192 13.22 19.16 -1.04
CA ALA A 192 12.31 18.08 -1.38
C ALA A 192 11.76 17.42 -0.10
N MET A 193 10.45 17.13 -0.07
CA MET A 193 9.87 16.41 1.06
C MET A 193 10.44 14.99 1.14
N THR A 194 10.72 14.52 2.36
CA THR A 194 11.44 13.26 2.58
C THR A 194 10.54 12.05 2.88
N SER A 195 9.23 12.25 2.99
CA SER A 195 8.29 11.19 3.29
C SER A 195 7.96 10.35 2.06
N GLU A 196 7.81 9.05 2.29
CA GLU A 196 7.32 8.02 1.38
C GLU A 196 5.79 8.03 1.17
N LEU A 197 5.08 8.94 1.84
CA LEU A 197 3.64 9.16 1.72
C LEU A 197 3.32 10.57 1.21
N GLN A 198 4.30 11.33 0.70
CA GLN A 198 4.13 12.76 0.44
C GLN A 198 3.14 13.04 -0.68
N GLY A 199 3.00 12.14 -1.66
CA GLY A 199 2.12 12.28 -2.82
C GLY A 199 0.64 12.31 -2.47
N ASN A 200 0.23 11.85 -1.28
CA ASN A 200 -1.16 11.98 -0.83
C ASN A 200 -1.59 13.43 -0.60
N VAL A 201 -0.65 14.38 -0.49
CA VAL A 201 -1.01 15.82 -0.44
C VAL A 201 -1.71 16.29 -1.71
N VAL A 202 -1.53 15.60 -2.83
CA VAL A 202 -2.21 15.89 -4.10
C VAL A 202 -3.71 15.62 -3.97
N ASP A 203 -4.10 14.48 -3.41
CA ASP A 203 -5.52 14.14 -3.24
C ASP A 203 -6.17 14.98 -2.14
N LEU A 204 -5.41 15.30 -1.10
CA LEU A 204 -5.87 16.12 0.02
C LEU A 204 -6.16 17.56 -0.38
N CYS A 205 -5.45 18.08 -1.38
CA CYS A 205 -5.55 19.48 -1.77
C CYS A 205 -6.92 19.70 -2.44
N PRO A 206 -7.82 20.50 -1.85
CA PRO A 206 -9.14 20.76 -2.44
C PRO A 206 -9.07 21.66 -3.70
N VAL A 207 -7.87 22.06 -4.09
CA VAL A 207 -7.58 22.99 -5.18
C VAL A 207 -6.35 22.49 -5.92
N GLY A 208 -6.11 22.95 -7.15
CA GLY A 208 -4.93 22.56 -7.92
C GLY A 208 -3.64 23.28 -7.54
N ALA A 209 -3.43 23.57 -6.25
CA ALA A 209 -2.21 24.18 -5.74
C ALA A 209 -1.09 23.15 -5.52
N LEU A 210 -1.46 21.91 -5.18
CA LEU A 210 -0.56 20.77 -5.08
C LEU A 210 -1.09 19.69 -6.02
N THR A 211 -0.42 19.49 -7.15
CA THR A 211 -0.80 18.49 -8.16
C THR A 211 0.30 17.46 -8.37
N SER A 212 -0.01 16.33 -9.01
CA SER A 212 1.01 15.35 -9.38
C SER A 212 1.90 15.90 -10.48
N LYS A 213 3.20 16.06 -10.20
CA LYS A 213 4.18 16.54 -11.18
C LYS A 213 4.35 15.58 -12.36
N PRO A 214 4.44 14.23 -12.16
CA PRO A 214 4.50 13.30 -13.28
C PRO A 214 3.25 13.29 -14.18
N PHE A 215 2.07 13.55 -13.62
CA PHE A 215 0.81 13.55 -14.37
C PHE A 215 0.50 14.89 -15.03
N ALA A 216 1.22 15.97 -14.65
CA ALA A 216 0.88 17.34 -15.00
C ALA A 216 0.64 17.53 -16.51
N PHE A 217 -0.53 18.06 -16.85
CA PHE A 217 -0.98 18.40 -18.21
C PHE A 217 -1.09 17.22 -19.20
N THR A 218 -1.07 15.97 -18.73
CA THR A 218 -1.11 14.80 -19.63
C THR A 218 -2.53 14.38 -20.02
N ALA A 219 -3.53 14.61 -19.16
CA ALA A 219 -4.95 14.30 -19.38
C ALA A 219 -5.87 15.18 -18.51
N ARG A 220 -7.19 14.99 -18.67
CA ARG A 220 -8.22 15.59 -17.80
C ARG A 220 -9.12 14.53 -17.15
N PRO A 221 -9.70 14.79 -15.98
CA PRO A 221 -10.44 13.79 -15.21
C PRO A 221 -11.60 13.12 -15.97
N TRP A 222 -12.26 13.86 -16.87
CA TRP A 222 -13.37 13.36 -17.68
C TRP A 222 -12.94 12.51 -18.89
N GLU A 223 -11.65 12.48 -19.23
CA GLU A 223 -11.11 11.63 -20.31
C GLU A 223 -10.74 10.22 -19.83
N LEU A 224 -10.74 10.01 -18.51
CA LEU A 224 -10.14 8.84 -17.88
C LEU A 224 -11.18 7.76 -17.57
N ASN A 225 -10.89 6.53 -17.99
CA ASN A 225 -11.61 5.36 -17.52
C ASN A 225 -11.09 4.98 -16.13
N LYS A 226 -12.02 4.88 -15.17
CA LYS A 226 -11.72 4.66 -13.76
C LYS A 226 -11.96 3.19 -13.42
N THR A 227 -10.90 2.45 -13.08
CA THR A 227 -11.01 1.03 -12.71
C THR A 227 -10.57 0.84 -11.27
N GLU A 228 -11.47 0.37 -10.42
CA GLU A 228 -11.14 -0.02 -9.05
C GLU A 228 -10.30 -1.30 -9.05
N SER A 229 -9.15 -1.27 -8.39
CA SER A 229 -8.20 -2.39 -8.34
C SER A 229 -7.44 -2.39 -7.01
N ILE A 230 -6.34 -3.13 -6.95
CA ILE A 230 -5.50 -3.28 -5.77
C ILE A 230 -4.02 -3.05 -6.11
N ASP A 231 -3.28 -2.53 -5.15
CA ASP A 231 -1.84 -2.32 -5.28
C ASP A 231 -1.06 -3.61 -4.98
N VAL A 232 0.07 -3.78 -5.68
CA VAL A 232 0.98 -4.92 -5.53
C VAL A 232 2.43 -4.48 -5.30
N MET A 233 2.67 -3.19 -5.01
CA MET A 233 4.03 -2.66 -4.83
C MET A 233 4.66 -3.05 -3.49
N ASP A 234 3.85 -3.49 -2.54
CA ASP A 234 4.21 -4.10 -1.26
C ASP A 234 3.17 -5.17 -0.87
N ALA A 235 3.29 -5.76 0.32
CA ALA A 235 2.34 -6.77 0.80
C ALA A 235 1.12 -6.20 1.53
N VAL A 236 0.91 -4.88 1.56
CA VAL A 236 -0.25 -4.28 2.24
C VAL A 236 -1.52 -4.50 1.43
N GLY A 237 -1.42 -4.52 0.10
CA GLY A 237 -2.58 -4.66 -0.78
C GLY A 237 -3.50 -3.44 -0.72
N SER A 238 -2.92 -2.24 -0.79
CA SER A 238 -3.68 -0.99 -0.68
C SER A 238 -4.79 -0.92 -1.75
N ALA A 239 -5.98 -0.46 -1.37
CA ALA A 239 -7.08 -0.29 -2.32
C ALA A 239 -6.80 0.92 -3.22
N ILE A 240 -6.85 0.72 -4.54
CA ILE A 240 -6.52 1.76 -5.52
C ILE A 240 -7.57 1.89 -6.62
N ARG A 241 -7.48 3.00 -7.35
CA ARG A 241 -8.18 3.27 -8.59
C ARG A 241 -7.13 3.55 -9.66
N VAL A 242 -7.16 2.76 -10.72
CA VAL A 242 -6.27 2.91 -11.88
C VAL A 242 -7.04 3.69 -12.94
N ASP A 243 -6.55 4.89 -13.24
CA ASP A 243 -7.15 5.75 -14.25
C ASP A 243 -6.38 5.59 -15.57
N THR A 244 -7.09 5.23 -16.63
CA THR A 244 -6.51 4.96 -17.95
C THR A 244 -7.05 5.88 -19.03
N ARG A 245 -6.22 6.17 -20.04
CA ARG A 245 -6.66 6.79 -21.30
C ARG A 245 -6.25 5.88 -22.45
N GLY A 246 -7.23 5.26 -23.10
CA GLY A 246 -6.94 4.19 -24.05
C GLY A 246 -6.32 2.99 -23.33
N ARG A 247 -5.12 2.56 -23.76
CA ARG A 247 -4.39 1.43 -23.16
C ARG A 247 -3.42 1.84 -22.05
N GLU A 248 -3.18 3.15 -21.91
CA GLU A 248 -2.16 3.65 -21.01
C GLU A 248 -2.74 3.98 -19.64
N VAL A 249 -2.07 3.54 -18.58
CA VAL A 249 -2.29 4.06 -17.23
C VAL A 249 -1.76 5.47 -17.17
N MET A 250 -2.59 6.40 -16.71
CA MET A 250 -2.24 7.82 -16.62
C MET A 250 -1.95 8.25 -15.19
N ARG A 251 -2.64 7.66 -14.21
CA ARG A 251 -2.39 7.86 -12.78
C ARG A 251 -3.00 6.74 -11.95
N ILE A 252 -2.55 6.64 -10.70
CA ILE A 252 -3.09 5.73 -9.69
C ILE A 252 -3.49 6.56 -8.47
N LEU A 253 -4.76 6.46 -8.07
CA LEU A 253 -5.29 7.11 -6.87
C LEU A 253 -5.67 6.08 -5.81
N PRO A 254 -5.70 6.45 -4.51
CA PRO A 254 -6.22 5.59 -3.46
C PRO A 254 -7.73 5.39 -3.60
N ARG A 255 -8.24 4.30 -3.04
CA ARG A 255 -9.66 4.14 -2.67
C ARG A 255 -9.77 4.02 -1.16
N VAL A 256 -10.92 4.44 -0.64
CA VAL A 256 -11.23 4.33 0.77
C VAL A 256 -11.36 2.85 1.15
N ASN A 257 -10.52 2.39 2.08
CA ASN A 257 -10.65 1.09 2.73
C ASN A 257 -10.17 1.19 4.18
N GLU A 258 -11.12 1.28 5.11
CA GLU A 258 -10.88 1.45 6.55
C GLU A 258 -10.06 0.32 7.20
N ALA A 259 -10.13 -0.88 6.63
CA ALA A 259 -9.43 -2.05 7.15
C ALA A 259 -7.94 -2.05 6.79
N ILE A 260 -7.57 -1.43 5.66
CA ILE A 260 -6.23 -1.51 5.08
C ILE A 260 -5.54 -0.15 5.06
N ASN A 261 -5.89 0.71 4.11
CA ASN A 261 -5.11 1.90 3.77
C ASN A 261 -5.79 3.22 4.14
N GLU A 262 -6.98 3.16 4.75
CA GLU A 262 -7.85 4.31 4.97
C GLU A 262 -8.06 5.03 3.63
N GLU A 263 -7.37 6.14 3.39
CA GLU A 263 -7.45 6.91 2.14
C GLU A 263 -6.08 7.13 1.49
N TRP A 264 -5.04 6.47 2.00
CA TRP A 264 -3.65 6.75 1.62
C TRP A 264 -3.08 5.65 0.74
N ILE A 265 -2.11 6.00 -0.09
CA ILE A 265 -1.20 5.06 -0.73
C ILE A 265 0.23 5.57 -0.66
N SER A 266 1.19 4.65 -0.76
CA SER A 266 2.60 5.03 -0.77
C SER A 266 2.99 5.72 -2.08
N ASP A 267 4.07 6.51 -2.04
CA ASP A 267 4.56 7.22 -3.23
C ASP A 267 4.97 6.24 -4.34
N LYS A 268 5.54 5.09 -3.96
CA LYS A 268 5.80 4.00 -4.89
C LYS A 268 4.49 3.58 -5.60
N SER A 269 3.45 3.23 -4.86
CA SER A 269 2.16 2.82 -5.44
C SER A 269 1.56 3.90 -6.36
N ARG A 270 1.68 5.17 -5.98
CA ARG A 270 1.08 6.30 -6.68
C ARG A 270 1.77 6.63 -8.00
N PHE A 271 3.10 6.53 -8.05
CA PHE A 271 3.90 7.12 -9.13
C PHE A 271 4.62 6.11 -10.03
N ILE A 272 4.51 4.80 -9.79
CA ILE A 272 5.12 3.75 -10.65
C ILE A 272 4.47 3.59 -12.03
N TRP A 273 3.41 4.33 -12.33
CA TRP A 273 2.61 4.12 -13.54
C TRP A 273 3.37 4.42 -14.84
N ASP A 274 4.44 5.21 -14.78
CA ASP A 274 5.37 5.42 -15.91
C ASP A 274 6.21 4.16 -16.18
N GLY A 275 6.56 3.40 -15.12
CA GLY A 275 7.22 2.10 -15.22
C GLY A 275 6.39 1.09 -15.99
N LEU A 276 5.05 1.11 -15.86
CA LEU A 276 4.14 0.23 -16.61
C LEU A 276 4.20 0.41 -18.14
N LYS A 277 4.82 1.48 -18.64
CA LYS A 277 4.99 1.78 -20.07
C LYS A 277 6.40 1.51 -20.58
N THR A 278 7.37 1.32 -19.69
CA THR A 278 8.80 1.29 -20.00
C THR A 278 9.37 -0.11 -19.77
N GLN A 279 10.33 -0.53 -20.60
CA GLN A 279 10.97 -1.86 -20.52
C GLN A 279 9.98 -3.03 -20.51
N ARG A 280 8.82 -2.86 -21.15
CA ARG A 280 7.78 -3.89 -21.23
C ARG A 280 8.17 -5.00 -22.20
N LEU A 281 7.89 -6.24 -21.79
CA LEU A 281 8.01 -7.42 -22.65
C LEU A 281 6.75 -7.54 -23.50
N ASP A 282 6.90 -7.39 -24.82
CA ASP A 282 5.80 -7.28 -25.78
C ASP A 282 5.67 -8.49 -26.72
N ARG A 283 6.65 -9.40 -26.74
CA ARG A 283 6.69 -10.59 -27.60
C ARG A 283 7.59 -11.67 -26.97
N PRO A 284 7.50 -12.94 -27.41
CA PRO A 284 8.42 -13.97 -26.95
C PRO A 284 9.86 -13.71 -27.40
N TYR A 285 10.82 -14.12 -26.57
CA TYR A 285 12.25 -14.10 -26.92
C TYR A 285 12.88 -15.46 -26.60
N VAL A 286 13.81 -15.89 -27.45
CA VAL A 286 14.62 -17.10 -27.22
C VAL A 286 16.08 -16.73 -27.34
N ARG A 287 16.91 -17.21 -26.42
CA ARG A 287 18.35 -16.99 -26.45
C ARG A 287 18.99 -17.85 -27.53
N ARG A 288 19.60 -17.19 -28.52
CA ARG A 288 20.34 -17.78 -29.64
C ARG A 288 21.66 -17.03 -29.76
N ASP A 289 22.77 -17.75 -29.87
CA ASP A 289 24.13 -17.18 -29.98
C ASP A 289 24.47 -16.21 -28.81
N GLY A 290 24.03 -16.56 -27.61
CA GLY A 290 24.27 -15.78 -26.38
C GLY A 290 23.39 -14.55 -26.20
N ARG A 291 22.49 -14.22 -27.16
CA ARG A 291 21.61 -13.05 -27.09
C ARG A 291 20.14 -13.44 -27.17
N LEU A 292 19.27 -12.69 -26.48
CA LEU A 292 17.82 -12.82 -26.63
C LEU A 292 17.41 -12.27 -27.99
N GLN A 293 16.77 -13.10 -28.80
CA GLN A 293 16.25 -12.74 -30.12
C GLN A 293 14.73 -12.87 -30.12
N PRO A 294 13.98 -11.97 -30.78
CA PRO A 294 12.54 -12.11 -30.95
C PRO A 294 12.17 -13.47 -31.53
N ALA A 295 11.13 -14.09 -30.99
CA ALA A 295 10.65 -15.39 -31.41
C ALA A 295 9.13 -15.43 -31.46
N THR A 296 8.59 -16.39 -32.20
CA THR A 296 7.16 -16.72 -32.16
C THR A 296 6.83 -17.54 -30.91
N TRP A 297 5.55 -17.55 -30.51
CA TRP A 297 5.06 -18.43 -29.44
C TRP A 297 5.39 -19.90 -29.69
N ALA A 298 5.31 -20.35 -30.95
CA ALA A 298 5.62 -21.73 -31.33
C ALA A 298 7.10 -22.08 -31.13
N GLU A 299 8.02 -21.17 -31.50
CA GLU A 299 9.46 -21.36 -31.28
C GLU A 299 9.80 -21.37 -29.79
N ALA A 300 9.24 -20.44 -29.02
CA ALA A 300 9.46 -20.36 -27.58
C ALA A 300 8.96 -21.63 -26.87
N PHE A 301 7.73 -22.05 -27.16
CA PHE A 301 7.18 -23.30 -26.60
C PHE A 301 7.92 -24.54 -27.09
N GLY A 302 8.40 -24.56 -28.34
CA GLY A 302 9.23 -25.63 -28.88
C GLY A 302 10.54 -25.81 -28.12
N ALA A 303 11.23 -24.70 -27.80
CA ALA A 303 12.46 -24.72 -27.00
C ALA A 303 12.20 -25.27 -25.59
N ILE A 304 11.13 -24.83 -24.93
CA ILE A 304 10.75 -25.32 -23.60
C ILE A 304 10.42 -26.81 -23.65
N LYS A 305 9.63 -27.25 -24.64
CA LYS A 305 9.27 -28.67 -24.82
C LYS A 305 10.49 -29.56 -24.99
N ALA A 306 11.47 -29.13 -25.80
CA ALA A 306 12.70 -29.89 -26.02
C ALA A 306 13.47 -30.08 -24.71
N ALA A 307 13.63 -29.01 -23.91
CA ALA A 307 14.34 -29.10 -22.63
C ALA A 307 13.59 -29.94 -21.58
N VAL A 308 12.28 -29.75 -21.46
CA VAL A 308 11.43 -30.55 -20.54
C VAL A 308 11.46 -32.03 -20.92
N GLY A 309 11.43 -32.37 -22.21
CA GLY A 309 11.50 -33.75 -22.68
C GLY A 309 12.87 -34.42 -22.53
N ALA A 310 13.94 -33.63 -22.30
CA ALA A 310 15.31 -34.11 -22.15
C ALA A 310 15.75 -34.26 -20.68
N THR A 311 14.86 -34.00 -19.72
CA THR A 311 15.17 -34.04 -18.29
C THR A 311 14.11 -34.82 -17.50
N SER A 312 14.34 -35.00 -16.20
CA SER A 312 13.43 -35.65 -15.25
C SER A 312 12.71 -34.62 -14.37
N GLY A 313 11.56 -35.00 -13.82
CA GLY A 313 10.71 -34.08 -13.03
C GLY A 313 11.44 -33.44 -11.83
N ASP A 314 12.32 -34.17 -11.16
CA ASP A 314 13.13 -33.67 -10.03
C ASP A 314 14.14 -32.57 -10.42
N LYS A 315 14.40 -32.39 -11.72
CA LYS A 315 15.24 -31.34 -12.30
C LYS A 315 14.45 -30.21 -12.95
N ILE A 316 13.14 -30.19 -12.77
CA ILE A 316 12.27 -29.08 -13.14
C ILE A 316 11.89 -28.33 -11.86
N GLY A 317 11.86 -27.00 -11.89
CA GLY A 317 11.38 -26.20 -10.77
C GLY A 317 10.67 -24.93 -11.22
N ALA A 318 9.96 -24.29 -10.29
CA ALA A 318 9.36 -22.99 -10.51
C ALA A 318 9.51 -22.06 -9.30
N VAL A 319 9.91 -20.83 -9.58
CA VAL A 319 9.95 -19.74 -8.61
C VAL A 319 8.90 -18.70 -8.99
N ALA A 320 8.04 -18.35 -8.05
CA ALA A 320 7.08 -17.25 -8.21
C ALA A 320 7.67 -15.96 -7.63
N GLY A 321 7.66 -14.90 -8.44
CA GLY A 321 8.11 -13.57 -8.03
C GLY A 321 7.05 -12.82 -7.23
N ASP A 322 7.45 -11.66 -6.71
CA ASP A 322 6.70 -10.91 -5.69
C ASP A 322 5.39 -10.28 -6.18
N LEU A 323 5.17 -10.20 -7.50
CA LEU A 323 3.99 -9.55 -8.10
C LEU A 323 2.95 -10.54 -8.66
N ALA A 324 3.23 -11.85 -8.63
CA ALA A 324 2.35 -12.87 -9.19
C ALA A 324 1.01 -12.96 -8.43
N SER A 325 -0.08 -13.12 -9.18
CA SER A 325 -1.42 -13.39 -8.65
C SER A 325 -1.63 -14.90 -8.39
N VAL A 326 -2.60 -15.22 -7.57
CA VAL A 326 -2.88 -16.60 -7.11
C VAL A 326 -3.23 -17.51 -8.29
N GLU A 327 -3.95 -17.02 -9.29
CA GLU A 327 -4.39 -17.81 -10.43
C GLU A 327 -3.22 -18.39 -11.24
N GLU A 328 -2.23 -17.58 -11.60
CA GLU A 328 -1.05 -18.07 -12.32
C GLU A 328 -0.12 -18.91 -11.45
N MET A 329 0.01 -18.60 -10.15
CA MET A 329 0.76 -19.46 -9.23
C MET A 329 0.11 -20.84 -9.14
N TYR A 330 -1.22 -20.91 -9.03
CA TYR A 330 -1.96 -22.16 -9.02
C TYR A 330 -1.78 -22.93 -10.34
N ALA A 331 -2.01 -22.27 -11.48
CA ALA A 331 -1.82 -22.88 -12.80
C ALA A 331 -0.40 -23.44 -13.01
N LEU A 332 0.63 -22.67 -12.62
CA LEU A 332 2.03 -23.10 -12.73
C LEU A 332 2.34 -24.26 -11.79
N SER A 333 1.80 -24.23 -10.56
CA SER A 333 1.98 -25.31 -9.60
C SER A 333 1.41 -26.64 -10.15
N GLU A 334 0.22 -26.60 -10.76
CA GLU A 334 -0.40 -27.80 -11.34
C GLU A 334 0.39 -28.31 -12.54
N LEU A 335 0.92 -27.42 -13.39
CA LEU A 335 1.79 -27.81 -14.50
C LEU A 335 3.05 -28.50 -13.99
N VAL A 336 3.77 -27.89 -13.04
CA VAL A 336 5.04 -28.41 -12.51
C VAL A 336 4.83 -29.75 -11.78
N LYS A 337 3.75 -29.89 -11.00
CA LYS A 337 3.35 -31.17 -10.38
C LYS A 337 3.05 -32.23 -11.44
N SER A 338 2.35 -31.89 -12.53
CA SER A 338 2.03 -32.83 -13.61
C SER A 338 3.26 -33.33 -14.40
N LEU A 339 4.36 -32.58 -14.32
CA LEU A 339 5.69 -32.93 -14.84
C LEU A 339 6.51 -33.78 -13.84
N GLY A 340 5.96 -34.08 -12.66
CA GLY A 340 6.61 -34.92 -11.65
C GLY A 340 7.57 -34.17 -10.73
N SER A 341 7.46 -32.83 -10.66
CA SER A 341 8.28 -32.00 -9.79
C SER A 341 7.54 -31.57 -8.53
N VAL A 342 8.31 -31.39 -7.45
CA VAL A 342 7.87 -30.77 -6.18
C VAL A 342 8.70 -29.51 -5.84
N ASN A 343 9.49 -29.02 -6.79
CA ASN A 343 10.34 -27.85 -6.64
C ASN A 343 9.53 -26.59 -6.98
N LEU A 344 8.77 -26.10 -6.00
CA LEU A 344 8.03 -24.85 -6.07
C LEU A 344 8.55 -23.94 -4.96
N ASP A 345 8.75 -22.66 -5.21
CA ASP A 345 9.00 -21.72 -4.11
C ASP A 345 8.57 -20.31 -4.49
N CYS A 346 7.77 -19.67 -3.65
CA CYS A 346 7.47 -18.26 -3.80
C CYS A 346 8.51 -17.39 -3.09
N ARG A 347 9.25 -17.93 -2.12
CA ARG A 347 10.16 -17.20 -1.21
C ARG A 347 11.53 -16.97 -1.82
N GLN A 348 11.58 -16.16 -2.88
CA GLN A 348 12.83 -15.81 -3.57
C GLN A 348 13.85 -15.11 -2.65
N ASP A 349 13.38 -14.45 -1.60
CA ASP A 349 14.17 -13.88 -0.50
C ASP A 349 14.75 -14.92 0.48
N GLY A 350 14.40 -16.21 0.35
CA GLY A 350 14.84 -17.27 1.25
C GLY A 350 14.14 -17.29 2.61
N ALA A 351 12.99 -16.61 2.77
CA ALA A 351 12.26 -16.56 4.04
C ALA A 351 11.97 -17.96 4.60
N ALA A 352 12.31 -18.18 5.86
CA ALA A 352 12.15 -19.46 6.56
C ALA A 352 10.71 -19.67 7.08
N LEU A 353 9.72 -19.52 6.19
CA LEU A 353 8.30 -19.71 6.46
C LEU A 353 7.81 -21.08 5.98
N ASP A 354 7.14 -21.82 6.85
CA ASP A 354 6.65 -23.17 6.58
C ASP A 354 5.12 -23.21 6.72
N PRO A 355 4.36 -23.21 5.60
CA PRO A 355 2.90 -23.18 5.66
C PRO A 355 2.29 -24.44 6.29
N SER A 356 3.05 -25.53 6.46
CA SER A 356 2.58 -26.73 7.18
C SER A 356 2.37 -26.49 8.68
N LEU A 357 2.90 -25.39 9.22
CA LEU A 357 2.70 -24.96 10.61
C LEU A 357 1.39 -24.17 10.82
N GLY A 358 0.57 -24.02 9.78
CA GLY A 358 -0.72 -23.33 9.82
C GLY A 358 -0.61 -21.86 9.42
N ARG A 359 -1.72 -21.29 8.93
CA ARG A 359 -1.76 -19.93 8.36
C ARG A 359 -1.29 -18.86 9.34
N ALA A 360 -1.64 -18.96 10.63
CA ALA A 360 -1.23 -17.97 11.62
C ALA A 360 0.30 -17.84 11.76
N SER A 361 1.06 -18.88 11.39
CA SER A 361 2.53 -18.85 11.47
C SER A 361 3.18 -17.83 10.53
N TYR A 362 2.46 -17.38 9.50
CA TYR A 362 2.96 -16.45 8.50
C TYR A 362 2.04 -15.27 8.23
N LEU A 363 0.98 -15.03 9.01
CA LEU A 363 0.11 -13.86 8.81
C LEU A 363 0.47 -12.71 9.76
N PHE A 364 0.06 -11.51 9.36
CA PHE A 364 -0.15 -10.38 10.25
C PHE A 364 -1.48 -10.58 11.00
N ASN A 365 -1.49 -11.52 11.97
CA ASN A 365 -2.71 -11.97 12.64
C ASN A 365 -3.55 -10.89 13.34
N PRO A 366 -2.99 -9.81 13.93
CA PRO A 366 -3.83 -8.81 14.60
C PRO A 366 -4.64 -7.96 13.62
N THR A 367 -4.45 -8.12 12.30
CA THR A 367 -4.94 -7.24 11.22
C THR A 367 -4.31 -5.85 11.27
N ILE A 368 -4.26 -5.16 10.13
CA ILE A 368 -3.78 -3.78 10.04
C ILE A 368 -4.64 -2.87 10.93
N SER A 369 -5.97 -3.07 10.91
CA SER A 369 -6.89 -2.31 11.76
C SER A 369 -6.70 -2.56 13.25
N GLY A 370 -6.29 -3.77 13.65
CA GLY A 370 -6.08 -4.15 15.06
C GLY A 370 -4.86 -3.49 15.71
N ILE A 371 -3.97 -2.88 14.91
CA ILE A 371 -2.90 -1.99 15.42
C ILE A 371 -3.49 -0.89 16.32
N ASP A 372 -4.72 -0.43 16.03
CA ASP A 372 -5.39 0.61 16.83
C ASP A 372 -5.73 0.15 18.25
N GLN A 373 -5.79 -1.16 18.50
CA GLN A 373 -6.13 -1.78 19.77
C GLN A 373 -4.92 -2.21 20.58
N ALA A 374 -3.74 -2.31 19.96
CA ALA A 374 -2.52 -2.71 20.65
C ALA A 374 -2.08 -1.67 21.68
N ASP A 375 -1.48 -2.12 22.79
CA ASP A 375 -1.01 -1.25 23.87
C ASP A 375 0.49 -1.36 24.16
N ALA A 376 1.19 -2.33 23.56
CA ALA A 376 2.64 -2.35 23.40
C ALA A 376 3.03 -3.00 22.07
N LEU A 377 4.17 -2.58 21.49
CA LEU A 377 4.67 -3.14 20.23
C LEU A 377 6.16 -3.46 20.32
N LEU A 378 6.53 -4.65 19.87
CA LEU A 378 7.90 -5.05 19.57
C LEU A 378 8.06 -5.27 18.05
N ILE A 379 9.06 -4.64 17.44
CA ILE A 379 9.42 -4.84 16.03
C ILE A 379 10.76 -5.58 15.96
N ILE A 380 10.80 -6.71 15.24
CA ILE A 380 11.97 -7.60 15.13
C ILE A 380 12.38 -7.70 13.65
N GLY A 381 13.54 -7.16 13.32
CA GLY A 381 14.17 -7.29 12.00
C GLY A 381 13.34 -6.73 10.85
N ALA A 382 12.54 -5.70 11.10
CA ALA A 382 11.68 -5.05 10.14
C ALA A 382 11.87 -3.53 10.16
N ASN A 383 11.79 -2.90 9.01
CA ASN A 383 11.58 -1.47 8.87
C ASN A 383 10.21 -1.22 8.21
N PRO A 384 9.12 -1.16 9.01
CA PRO A 384 7.77 -1.05 8.46
C PRO A 384 7.58 0.20 7.62
N ARG A 385 8.36 1.27 7.85
CA ARG A 385 8.30 2.50 7.05
C ARG A 385 8.53 2.24 5.56
N PHE A 386 9.48 1.38 5.20
CA PHE A 386 9.80 1.09 3.80
C PHE A 386 9.25 -0.24 3.31
N GLU A 387 9.06 -1.21 4.21
CA GLU A 387 8.52 -2.52 3.87
C GLU A 387 7.00 -2.49 3.67
N ALA A 388 6.29 -1.63 4.41
CA ALA A 388 4.83 -1.50 4.39
C ALA A 388 4.40 -0.10 4.90
N ALA A 389 4.64 0.94 4.10
CA ALA A 389 4.53 2.34 4.52
C ALA A 389 3.16 2.72 5.12
N ILE A 390 2.08 2.13 4.60
CA ILE A 390 0.72 2.32 5.10
C ILE A 390 0.52 1.69 6.48
N LEU A 391 1.07 0.49 6.69
CA LEU A 391 1.06 -0.16 8.00
C LEU A 391 1.84 0.69 9.01
N ASN A 392 2.97 1.28 8.60
CA ASN A 392 3.73 2.21 9.42
C ASN A 392 2.92 3.48 9.78
N ALA A 393 2.16 4.03 8.84
CA ALA A 393 1.24 5.15 9.10
C ALA A 393 0.18 4.78 10.14
N ARG A 394 -0.33 3.54 10.12
CA ARG A 394 -1.27 3.03 11.13
C ARG A 394 -0.61 2.88 12.51
N ILE A 395 0.63 2.40 12.58
CA ILE A 395 1.43 2.38 13.83
C ILE A 395 1.60 3.81 14.36
N ARG A 396 1.94 4.77 13.48
CA ARG A 396 2.08 6.19 13.85
C ARG A 396 0.76 6.75 14.39
N LYS A 397 -0.37 6.47 13.74
CA LYS A 397 -1.70 6.86 14.20
C LYS A 397 -1.96 6.34 15.62
N ARG A 398 -1.66 5.08 15.91
CA ARG A 398 -1.77 4.50 17.25
C ARG A 398 -0.82 5.18 18.25
N TRP A 399 0.43 5.39 17.88
CA TRP A 399 1.44 6.07 18.70
C TRP A 399 1.02 7.49 19.10
N ARG A 400 0.44 8.27 18.17
CA ARG A 400 -0.05 9.63 18.43
C ARG A 400 -1.14 9.72 19.50
N ARG A 401 -1.86 8.61 19.78
CA ARG A 401 -2.85 8.54 20.88
C ARG A 401 -2.18 8.46 22.27
N GLY A 402 -0.85 8.30 22.32
CA GLY A 402 -0.08 8.17 23.55
C GLY A 402 -0.15 6.77 24.17
N LYS A 403 0.65 6.55 25.23
CA LYS A 403 0.71 5.30 26.01
C LYS A 403 0.82 4.06 25.11
N PHE A 404 1.86 4.06 24.27
CA PHE A 404 2.15 2.97 23.35
C PHE A 404 3.67 2.80 23.24
N PRO A 405 4.29 2.08 24.20
CA PRO A 405 5.72 1.77 24.12
C PRO A 405 6.00 0.91 22.89
N ILE A 406 7.03 1.30 22.14
CA ILE A 406 7.49 0.60 20.93
C ILE A 406 8.96 0.26 21.13
N GLY A 407 9.29 -1.03 21.05
CA GLY A 407 10.66 -1.54 21.09
C GLY A 407 11.10 -2.03 19.72
N VAL A 408 12.36 -1.81 19.35
CA VAL A 408 12.93 -2.28 18.07
C VAL A 408 14.18 -3.13 18.31
N ILE A 409 14.21 -4.30 17.68
CA ILE A 409 15.39 -5.16 17.56
C ILE A 409 15.77 -5.27 16.07
N GLY A 410 16.92 -4.73 15.67
CA GLY A 410 17.40 -4.80 14.30
C GLY A 410 18.26 -3.60 13.92
N GLU A 411 18.24 -3.24 12.64
CA GLU A 411 18.95 -2.06 12.13
C GLU A 411 18.27 -0.77 12.65
N PRO A 412 18.99 0.15 13.31
CA PRO A 412 18.42 1.42 13.74
C PRO A 412 18.02 2.26 12.52
N GLY A 413 16.84 2.88 12.57
CA GLY A 413 16.32 3.69 11.46
C GLY A 413 15.23 4.67 11.88
N GLU A 414 14.89 5.62 11.01
CA GLU A 414 13.82 6.59 11.25
C GLU A 414 12.47 5.99 10.84
N LEU A 415 11.57 5.77 11.81
CA LEU A 415 10.25 5.15 11.61
C LEU A 415 9.08 6.15 11.55
N ARG A 416 9.36 7.45 11.63
CA ARG A 416 8.37 8.53 11.77
C ARG A 416 7.66 8.50 13.12
N TYR A 417 8.27 7.94 14.16
CA TYR A 417 7.82 8.00 15.56
C TYR A 417 8.96 7.56 16.48
N SER A 418 8.91 7.96 17.75
CA SER A 418 9.93 7.55 18.73
C SER A 418 9.73 6.09 19.14
N TYR A 419 10.84 5.39 19.36
CA TYR A 419 10.87 4.02 19.85
C TYR A 419 12.10 3.80 20.74
N ASP A 420 12.06 2.74 21.54
CA ASP A 420 13.19 2.26 22.33
C ASP A 420 14.00 1.28 21.48
N TYR A 421 15.23 1.66 21.14
CA TYR A 421 16.17 0.75 20.47
C TYR A 421 16.71 -0.26 21.49
N LEU A 422 16.32 -1.53 21.36
CA LEU A 422 16.65 -2.57 22.33
C LEU A 422 17.96 -3.29 21.98
N GLY A 423 18.28 -3.39 20.69
CA GLY A 423 19.52 -4.00 20.21
C GLY A 423 19.45 -4.42 18.75
N SER A 424 20.53 -5.00 18.24
CA SER A 424 20.70 -5.22 16.80
C SER A 424 20.25 -6.58 16.29
N GLY A 425 19.98 -7.56 17.15
CA GLY A 425 19.85 -8.94 16.68
C GLY A 425 19.43 -9.98 17.72
N PRO A 426 19.74 -11.27 17.46
CA PRO A 426 19.22 -12.41 18.23
C PRO A 426 19.55 -12.45 19.71
N ASP A 427 20.69 -11.89 20.15
CA ASP A 427 21.06 -11.87 21.56
C ASP A 427 20.03 -11.08 22.40
N THR A 428 19.58 -9.93 21.91
CA THR A 428 18.53 -9.12 22.54
C THR A 428 17.17 -9.84 22.55
N LEU A 429 16.83 -10.56 21.46
CA LEU A 429 15.62 -11.37 21.42
C LEU A 429 15.66 -12.48 22.49
N LYS A 430 16.83 -13.10 22.68
CA LYS A 430 17.04 -14.07 23.74
C LYS A 430 16.87 -13.44 25.13
N ASP A 431 17.45 -12.27 25.37
CA ASP A 431 17.31 -11.58 26.66
C ASP A 431 15.84 -11.23 27.00
N LEU A 432 15.02 -10.90 25.99
CA LEU A 432 13.57 -10.71 26.19
C LEU A 432 12.85 -12.01 26.54
N ILE A 433 13.21 -13.12 25.90
CA ILE A 433 12.64 -14.45 26.17
C ILE A 433 13.01 -14.92 27.58
N ASP A 434 14.27 -14.71 27.98
CA ASP A 434 14.79 -15.08 29.30
C ASP A 434 14.30 -14.10 30.39
N GLY A 435 13.69 -12.97 30.01
CA GLY A 435 13.14 -11.97 30.92
C GLY A 435 14.19 -11.10 31.60
N THR A 436 15.42 -11.08 31.07
CA THR A 436 16.54 -10.29 31.60
C THR A 436 16.52 -8.85 31.08
N HIS A 437 15.85 -8.59 29.97
CA HIS A 437 15.71 -7.25 29.39
C HIS A 437 14.45 -6.53 29.92
N ALA A 438 14.57 -5.25 30.28
CA ALA A 438 13.50 -4.46 30.91
C ALA A 438 12.20 -4.37 30.08
N PHE A 439 12.31 -4.34 28.75
CA PHE A 439 11.15 -4.32 27.84
C PHE A 439 10.31 -5.62 27.89
N ALA A 440 10.82 -6.72 28.46
CA ALA A 440 10.02 -7.93 28.67
C ALA A 440 8.84 -7.68 29.63
N ASP A 441 9.05 -6.88 30.68
CA ASP A 441 7.99 -6.53 31.63
C ASP A 441 6.97 -5.56 31.00
N VAL A 442 7.41 -4.69 30.08
CA VAL A 442 6.51 -3.84 29.29
C VAL A 442 5.53 -4.70 28.48
N LEU A 443 6.04 -5.73 27.81
CA LEU A 443 5.20 -6.65 27.02
C LEU A 443 4.28 -7.51 27.89
N LYS A 444 4.73 -7.98 29.05
CA LYS A 444 3.90 -8.79 29.97
C LYS A 444 2.78 -8.00 30.63
N ASN A 445 3.01 -6.71 30.91
CA ASN A 445 2.03 -5.84 31.55
C ASN A 445 1.00 -5.25 30.56
N ALA A 446 1.25 -5.40 29.26
CA ALA A 446 0.34 -5.00 28.20
C ALA A 446 -0.84 -5.98 28.10
N ALA A 447 -2.06 -5.46 27.89
CA ALA A 447 -3.26 -6.26 27.71
C ALA A 447 -3.40 -6.79 26.28
N LYS A 448 -2.87 -6.06 25.29
CA LYS A 448 -2.86 -6.42 23.87
C LYS A 448 -1.46 -6.18 23.27
N PRO A 449 -0.42 -6.92 23.73
CA PRO A 449 0.92 -6.79 23.20
C PRO A 449 0.97 -7.30 21.76
N MET A 450 1.72 -6.61 20.90
CA MET A 450 1.93 -6.97 19.51
C MET A 450 3.42 -7.20 19.24
N ILE A 451 3.74 -8.25 18.48
CA ILE A 451 5.10 -8.58 18.05
C ILE A 451 5.11 -8.69 16.54
N ILE A 452 5.77 -7.75 15.87
CA ILE A 452 6.00 -7.78 14.42
C ILE A 452 7.37 -8.40 14.15
N ILE A 453 7.42 -9.43 13.32
CA ILE A 453 8.66 -9.99 12.78
C ILE A 453 8.71 -9.81 11.26
N GLY A 454 9.76 -9.15 10.77
CA GLY A 454 9.94 -8.85 9.35
C GLY A 454 10.83 -9.84 8.62
N GLN A 455 10.86 -9.73 7.29
CA GLN A 455 11.66 -10.60 6.42
C GLN A 455 13.17 -10.47 6.68
N GLY A 456 13.64 -9.33 7.19
CA GLY A 456 15.05 -9.14 7.57
C GLY A 456 15.54 -10.09 8.68
N ALA A 457 14.62 -10.58 9.52
CA ALA A 457 14.89 -11.64 10.49
C ALA A 457 14.69 -13.05 9.89
N LEU A 458 13.77 -13.21 8.95
CA LEU A 458 13.29 -14.51 8.45
C LEU A 458 14.06 -15.05 7.24
N SER A 459 14.64 -14.18 6.41
CA SER A 459 15.41 -14.54 5.21
C SER A 459 16.84 -15.00 5.49
N ARG A 460 17.21 -15.12 6.76
CA ARG A 460 18.53 -15.57 7.17
C ARG A 460 18.61 -17.09 7.23
N THR A 461 19.83 -17.62 7.23
CA THR A 461 20.08 -19.07 7.38
C THR A 461 19.57 -19.63 8.71
N ASP A 462 19.45 -18.79 9.74
CA ASP A 462 18.87 -19.11 11.06
C ASP A 462 17.42 -18.62 11.23
N GLY A 463 16.76 -18.14 10.18
CA GLY A 463 15.45 -17.51 10.22
C GLY A 463 14.36 -18.36 10.89
N ALA A 464 14.39 -19.67 10.70
CA ALA A 464 13.46 -20.60 11.37
C ALA A 464 13.63 -20.60 12.91
N GLY A 465 14.88 -20.49 13.39
CA GLY A 465 15.18 -20.38 14.81
C GLY A 465 14.76 -19.03 15.39
N VAL A 466 14.88 -17.96 14.61
CA VAL A 466 14.42 -16.62 15.01
C VAL A 466 12.89 -16.59 15.08
N LEU A 467 12.18 -17.15 14.09
CA LEU A 467 10.73 -17.26 14.07
C LEU A 467 10.21 -18.06 15.29
N ALA A 468 10.81 -19.22 15.57
CA ALA A 468 10.46 -20.03 16.74
C ALA A 468 10.68 -19.28 18.06
N SER A 469 11.76 -18.51 18.15
CA SER A 469 12.08 -17.69 19.33
C SER A 469 11.09 -16.55 19.53
N ALA A 470 10.72 -15.85 18.45
CA ALA A 470 9.70 -14.81 18.48
C ALA A 470 8.31 -15.38 18.85
N ALA A 471 7.95 -16.55 18.32
CA ALA A 471 6.71 -17.26 18.68
C ALA A 471 6.70 -17.68 20.17
N LYS A 472 7.85 -18.14 20.71
CA LYS A 472 8.01 -18.45 22.13
C LYS A 472 7.81 -17.20 23.00
N LEU A 473 8.38 -16.07 22.59
CA LEU A 473 8.15 -14.79 23.27
C LEU A 473 6.67 -14.39 23.21
N ALA A 474 6.02 -14.53 22.05
CA ALA A 474 4.61 -14.19 21.90
C ALA A 474 3.70 -14.97 22.86
N GLY A 475 3.98 -16.27 23.03
CA GLY A 475 3.28 -17.10 24.02
C GLY A 475 3.55 -16.68 25.46
N SER A 476 4.79 -16.28 25.81
CA SER A 476 5.13 -15.93 27.20
C SER A 476 4.61 -14.57 27.66
N VAL A 477 4.33 -13.65 26.72
CA VAL A 477 3.82 -12.31 27.01
C VAL A 477 2.32 -12.15 26.72
N GLY A 478 1.61 -13.19 26.30
CA GLY A 478 0.19 -13.11 25.97
C GLY A 478 -0.12 -12.45 24.62
N ALA A 479 0.87 -12.29 23.74
CA ALA A 479 0.65 -11.81 22.36
C ALA A 479 0.07 -12.91 21.45
N ALA A 480 0.05 -14.17 21.87
CA ALA A 480 -0.65 -15.26 21.19
C ALA A 480 -1.59 -15.96 22.20
N ALA A 481 -2.71 -15.31 22.51
CA ALA A 481 -3.69 -15.74 23.49
C ALA A 481 -5.10 -15.87 22.88
N GLU A 482 -6.03 -16.44 23.64
CA GLU A 482 -7.45 -16.46 23.26
C GLU A 482 -7.99 -15.03 23.21
N GLY A 483 -8.67 -14.65 22.13
CA GLY A 483 -9.23 -13.30 21.94
C GLY A 483 -8.23 -12.22 21.50
N TRP A 484 -6.92 -12.50 21.47
CA TRP A 484 -5.90 -11.61 20.91
C TRP A 484 -4.72 -12.38 20.33
N ASN A 485 -4.54 -12.27 19.01
CA ASN A 485 -3.38 -12.79 18.30
C ASN A 485 -2.54 -11.62 17.75
N GLY A 486 -1.71 -11.06 18.62
CA GLY A 486 -0.74 -10.01 18.32
C GLY A 486 0.57 -10.49 17.70
N PHE A 487 0.73 -11.78 17.37
CA PHE A 487 1.89 -12.27 16.62
C PHE A 487 1.73 -11.95 15.14
N ALA A 488 2.64 -11.18 14.57
CA ALA A 488 2.48 -10.63 13.24
C ALA A 488 3.73 -10.84 12.38
N VAL A 489 3.59 -11.54 11.26
CA VAL A 489 4.64 -11.62 10.23
C VAL A 489 4.42 -10.52 9.20
N LEU A 490 5.42 -9.64 9.03
CA LEU A 490 5.39 -8.56 8.05
C LEU A 490 6.01 -9.05 6.74
N HIS A 491 5.20 -9.08 5.68
CA HIS A 491 5.66 -9.39 4.33
C HIS A 491 6.04 -8.14 3.55
N THR A 492 6.92 -8.31 2.57
CA THR A 492 7.35 -7.24 1.65
C THR A 492 6.78 -7.41 0.23
N ALA A 493 6.24 -8.59 -0.08
CA ALA A 493 5.83 -9.01 -1.42
C ALA A 493 4.34 -9.37 -1.49
N ALA A 494 3.65 -8.84 -2.50
CA ALA A 494 2.20 -9.02 -2.69
C ALA A 494 1.78 -10.47 -3.01
N SER A 495 2.65 -11.26 -3.65
CA SER A 495 2.39 -12.66 -4.00
C SER A 495 2.62 -13.63 -2.83
N ARG A 496 3.34 -13.21 -1.78
CA ARG A 496 3.90 -14.11 -0.76
C ARG A 496 2.84 -14.88 -0.01
N VAL A 497 1.83 -14.20 0.53
CA VAL A 497 0.79 -14.87 1.35
C VAL A 497 -0.09 -15.78 0.47
N GLY A 498 -0.46 -15.32 -0.72
CA GLY A 498 -1.22 -16.15 -1.68
C GLY A 498 -0.45 -17.40 -2.11
N GLY A 499 0.87 -17.27 -2.33
CA GLY A 499 1.75 -18.40 -2.61
C GLY A 499 1.87 -19.38 -1.44
N LEU A 500 1.98 -18.88 -0.21
CA LEU A 500 2.00 -19.71 1.00
C LEU A 500 0.68 -20.45 1.23
N ASP A 501 -0.45 -19.78 0.99
CA ASP A 501 -1.80 -20.36 1.06
C ASP A 501 -1.98 -21.51 0.06
N LEU A 502 -1.39 -21.40 -1.13
CA LEU A 502 -1.37 -22.47 -2.15
C LEU A 502 -0.44 -23.64 -1.81
N GLY A 503 0.44 -23.48 -0.82
CA GLY A 503 1.57 -24.38 -0.62
C GLY A 503 2.58 -24.32 -1.77
N PHE A 504 2.77 -23.15 -2.39
CA PHE A 504 3.83 -22.87 -3.38
C PHE A 504 5.19 -22.75 -2.68
N VAL A 505 5.59 -23.85 -2.04
CA VAL A 505 6.84 -24.04 -1.30
C VAL A 505 7.40 -25.42 -1.63
N PRO A 506 8.69 -25.69 -1.35
CA PRO A 506 9.28 -26.96 -1.73
C PRO A 506 8.59 -28.12 -1.02
N GLY A 507 8.27 -29.18 -1.76
CA GLY A 507 7.77 -30.41 -1.16
C GLY A 507 8.83 -31.12 -0.31
N ALA A 508 8.50 -32.26 0.30
CA ALA A 508 9.38 -32.96 1.25
C ALA A 508 10.80 -33.32 0.74
N LYS A 509 11.02 -33.35 -0.59
CA LYS A 509 12.32 -33.55 -1.24
C LYS A 509 12.67 -32.43 -2.23
N GLY A 510 11.88 -31.36 -2.22
CA GLY A 510 12.13 -30.20 -3.05
C GLY A 510 13.26 -29.36 -2.49
N VAL A 511 13.86 -28.55 -3.35
CA VAL A 511 14.90 -27.59 -2.99
C VAL A 511 14.33 -26.17 -2.98
N ASN A 512 14.94 -25.25 -2.23
CA ASN A 512 14.50 -23.85 -2.16
C ASN A 512 14.82 -23.05 -3.43
N ALA A 513 14.31 -21.82 -3.54
CA ALA A 513 14.50 -20.96 -4.71
C ALA A 513 15.97 -20.75 -5.12
N ALA A 514 16.87 -20.52 -4.15
CA ALA A 514 18.29 -20.31 -4.41
C ALA A 514 18.97 -21.59 -4.93
N GLU A 515 18.64 -22.74 -4.34
CA GLU A 515 19.13 -24.04 -4.80
C GLU A 515 18.60 -24.39 -6.19
N MET A 516 17.32 -24.10 -6.49
CA MET A 516 16.75 -24.32 -7.83
C MET A 516 17.55 -23.60 -8.92
N LEU A 517 17.97 -22.37 -8.66
CA LEU A 517 18.76 -21.56 -9.58
C LEU A 517 20.13 -22.18 -9.94
N THR A 518 20.64 -23.06 -9.08
CA THR A 518 21.93 -23.73 -9.26
C THR A 518 21.85 -25.20 -9.67
N ALA A 519 20.69 -25.85 -9.49
CA ALA A 519 20.58 -27.31 -9.58
C ALA A 519 19.58 -27.84 -10.62
N MET A 520 18.69 -26.98 -11.15
CA MET A 520 17.64 -27.38 -12.10
C MET A 520 18.13 -27.42 -13.55
N ASP A 521 17.58 -28.35 -14.33
CA ASP A 521 17.76 -28.35 -15.78
C ASP A 521 16.78 -27.37 -16.44
N VAL A 522 15.54 -27.30 -15.94
CA VAL A 522 14.52 -26.35 -16.38
C VAL A 522 13.97 -25.60 -15.18
N LEU A 523 14.04 -24.27 -15.20
CA LEU A 523 13.53 -23.41 -14.14
C LEU A 523 12.55 -22.38 -14.70
N PHE A 524 11.29 -22.46 -14.28
CA PHE A 524 10.30 -21.44 -14.56
C PHE A 524 10.43 -20.28 -13.55
N LEU A 525 10.50 -19.06 -14.05
CA LEU A 525 10.58 -17.83 -13.27
C LEU A 525 9.32 -17.02 -13.58
N LEU A 526 8.31 -17.12 -12.71
CA LEU A 526 7.07 -16.38 -12.86
C LEU A 526 7.24 -14.97 -12.28
N GLY A 527 7.77 -14.05 -13.09
CA GLY A 527 8.09 -12.68 -12.70
C GLY A 527 9.12 -12.60 -11.57
N ALA A 528 9.99 -13.61 -11.44
CA ALA A 528 10.98 -13.70 -10.37
C ALA A 528 12.26 -12.95 -10.77
N ASP A 529 12.48 -11.79 -10.16
CA ASP A 529 13.59 -10.87 -10.46
C ASP A 529 14.53 -10.62 -9.27
N GLU A 530 14.16 -11.04 -8.06
CA GLU A 530 14.91 -10.74 -6.82
C GLU A 530 15.91 -11.85 -6.42
N LEU A 531 16.16 -12.82 -7.31
CA LEU A 531 17.17 -13.85 -7.10
C LEU A 531 18.58 -13.36 -7.46
N ASP A 532 19.60 -13.96 -6.85
CA ASP A 532 21.00 -13.76 -7.23
C ASP A 532 21.36 -14.58 -8.48
N PHE A 533 21.05 -14.02 -9.65
CA PHE A 533 21.36 -14.65 -10.94
C PHE A 533 22.86 -14.77 -11.24
N THR A 534 23.76 -14.17 -10.47
CA THR A 534 25.21 -14.39 -10.63
C THR A 534 25.60 -15.83 -10.27
N ALA A 535 24.80 -16.49 -9.43
CA ALA A 535 24.96 -17.89 -9.07
C ALA A 535 24.28 -18.87 -10.06
N LYS A 536 23.59 -18.38 -11.11
CA LYS A 536 22.81 -19.21 -12.03
C LYS A 536 23.66 -20.31 -12.68
N LYS A 537 23.25 -21.56 -12.46
CA LYS A 537 23.74 -22.75 -13.18
C LYS A 537 22.63 -23.55 -13.83
N ALA A 538 21.37 -23.14 -13.63
CA ALA A 538 20.24 -23.78 -14.28
C ALA A 538 20.38 -23.74 -15.82
N LYS A 539 20.14 -24.88 -16.48
CA LYS A 539 20.47 -25.04 -17.92
C LYS A 539 19.54 -24.25 -18.84
N LEU A 540 18.23 -24.28 -18.57
CA LEU A 540 17.22 -23.48 -19.26
C LEU A 540 16.36 -22.74 -18.24
N THR A 541 16.38 -21.40 -18.25
CA THR A 541 15.42 -20.57 -17.51
C THR A 541 14.33 -20.02 -18.42
N VAL A 542 13.08 -20.16 -17.99
CA VAL A 542 11.88 -19.64 -18.68
C VAL A 542 11.30 -18.52 -17.84
N TYR A 543 11.46 -17.28 -18.28
CA TYR A 543 10.89 -16.11 -17.60
C TYR A 543 9.50 -15.80 -18.15
N ILE A 544 8.49 -15.85 -17.28
CA ILE A 544 7.10 -15.48 -17.56
C ILE A 544 6.83 -14.20 -16.79
N GLY A 545 6.86 -13.05 -17.44
CA GLY A 545 6.78 -11.77 -16.74
C GLY A 545 6.55 -10.59 -17.67
N SER A 546 6.34 -9.42 -17.07
CA SER A 546 5.88 -8.22 -17.79
C SER A 546 6.97 -7.21 -18.13
N HIS A 547 8.12 -7.27 -17.45
CA HIS A 547 9.22 -6.30 -17.59
C HIS A 547 10.55 -7.01 -17.82
N GLY A 548 11.44 -6.35 -18.58
CA GLY A 548 12.81 -6.78 -18.80
C GLY A 548 13.74 -6.24 -17.72
N ASP A 549 13.96 -7.01 -16.65
CA ASP A 549 14.90 -6.68 -15.58
C ASP A 549 15.83 -7.89 -15.29
N ASN A 550 16.32 -8.05 -14.06
CA ASN A 550 17.32 -9.03 -13.67
C ASN A 550 17.01 -10.48 -14.10
N GLY A 551 15.79 -10.97 -13.84
CA GLY A 551 15.36 -12.33 -14.19
C GLY A 551 15.20 -12.53 -15.69
N ALA A 552 14.62 -11.54 -16.38
CA ALA A 552 14.49 -11.55 -17.84
C ALA A 552 15.86 -11.53 -18.54
N HIS A 553 16.81 -10.71 -18.07
CA HIS A 553 18.16 -10.62 -18.64
C HIS A 553 18.92 -11.96 -18.61
N HIS A 554 18.68 -12.78 -17.59
CA HIS A 554 19.31 -14.10 -17.41
C HIS A 554 18.47 -15.26 -17.95
N ALA A 555 17.31 -14.98 -18.54
CA ALA A 555 16.43 -15.98 -19.13
C ALA A 555 17.00 -16.57 -20.43
N ASP A 556 16.67 -17.83 -20.70
CA ASP A 556 16.93 -18.50 -21.98
C ASP A 556 15.69 -18.43 -22.89
N VAL A 557 14.49 -18.41 -22.30
CA VAL A 557 13.22 -18.14 -22.99
C VAL A 557 12.44 -17.12 -22.19
N ILE A 558 11.88 -16.12 -22.87
CA ILE A 558 10.98 -15.12 -22.29
C ILE A 558 9.59 -15.30 -22.90
N LEU A 559 8.59 -15.39 -22.03
CA LEU A 559 7.17 -15.39 -22.37
C LEU A 559 6.54 -14.10 -21.82
N PRO A 560 6.12 -13.16 -22.68
CA PRO A 560 5.63 -11.84 -22.25
C PRO A 560 4.27 -11.97 -21.57
N ALA A 561 4.19 -11.50 -20.32
CA ALA A 561 2.99 -11.59 -19.49
C ALA A 561 2.39 -10.21 -19.15
N ALA A 562 1.14 -10.22 -18.69
CA ALA A 562 0.41 -9.03 -18.28
C ALA A 562 0.94 -8.46 -16.95
N ALA A 563 1.02 -7.13 -16.85
CA ALA A 563 1.24 -6.47 -15.57
C ALA A 563 -0.04 -6.53 -14.70
N TYR A 564 0.06 -6.18 -13.41
CA TYR A 564 -1.07 -6.28 -12.48
C TYR A 564 -2.29 -5.43 -12.88
N THR A 565 -2.08 -4.30 -13.58
CA THR A 565 -3.15 -3.44 -14.12
C THR A 565 -3.80 -3.98 -15.40
N GLU A 566 -3.25 -5.05 -15.98
CA GLU A 566 -3.61 -5.59 -17.29
C GLU A 566 -4.26 -6.98 -17.22
N LYS A 567 -4.52 -7.47 -16.01
CA LYS A 567 -5.19 -8.75 -15.74
C LYS A 567 -6.17 -8.63 -14.58
N SER A 568 -7.13 -9.55 -14.53
CA SER A 568 -7.90 -9.79 -13.31
C SER A 568 -7.21 -10.90 -12.53
N GLY A 569 -6.84 -10.61 -11.29
CA GLY A 569 -6.08 -11.53 -10.46
C GLY A 569 -6.45 -11.38 -8.99
N THR A 570 -6.22 -12.45 -8.24
CA THR A 570 -6.40 -12.51 -6.80
C THR A 570 -5.05 -12.35 -6.13
N TRP A 571 -4.95 -11.46 -5.15
CA TRP A 571 -3.80 -11.34 -4.26
C TRP A 571 -4.25 -11.48 -2.82
N VAL A 572 -3.35 -11.92 -1.94
CA VAL A 572 -3.62 -12.00 -0.51
C VAL A 572 -2.58 -11.15 0.20
N ASN A 573 -3.04 -10.16 0.95
CA ASN A 573 -2.15 -9.23 1.64
C ASN A 573 -1.55 -9.85 2.93
N THR A 574 -0.71 -9.08 3.61
CA THR A 574 0.03 -9.52 4.80
C THR A 574 -0.86 -9.98 5.94
N GLU A 575 -2.09 -9.47 6.09
CA GLU A 575 -3.06 -9.90 7.12
C GLU A 575 -3.90 -11.12 6.71
N GLY A 576 -3.70 -11.64 5.49
CA GLY A 576 -4.41 -12.81 4.99
C GLY A 576 -5.73 -12.48 4.30
N ARG A 577 -6.01 -11.21 4.02
CA ARG A 577 -7.21 -10.75 3.32
C ARG A 577 -7.09 -11.03 1.84
N VAL A 578 -8.09 -11.71 1.29
CA VAL A 578 -8.16 -12.00 -0.14
C VAL A 578 -8.71 -10.80 -0.88
N GLN A 579 -8.02 -10.31 -1.90
CA GLN A 579 -8.44 -9.13 -2.66
C GLN A 579 -8.40 -9.40 -4.17
N MET A 580 -9.37 -8.82 -4.88
CA MET A 580 -9.50 -8.97 -6.34
C MET A 580 -9.03 -7.68 -7.03
N GLY A 581 -7.99 -7.79 -7.86
CA GLY A 581 -7.60 -6.74 -8.79
C GLY A 581 -8.40 -6.87 -10.10
N ASN A 582 -8.87 -5.74 -10.60
CA ASN A 582 -9.55 -5.66 -11.90
C ASN A 582 -8.61 -5.15 -12.98
N ARG A 583 -8.81 -5.67 -14.19
CA ARG A 583 -8.08 -5.27 -15.38
C ARG A 583 -8.50 -3.87 -15.82
N ALA A 584 -7.56 -2.92 -15.81
CA ALA A 584 -7.76 -1.55 -16.26
C ALA A 584 -7.37 -1.34 -17.73
N GLY A 585 -6.39 -2.11 -18.23
CA GLY A 585 -5.90 -2.02 -19.60
C GLY A 585 -5.56 -3.39 -20.20
N PHE A 586 -5.05 -3.42 -21.43
CA PHE A 586 -4.61 -4.66 -22.09
C PHE A 586 -3.10 -4.67 -22.27
N ALA A 587 -2.48 -5.81 -22.00
CA ALA A 587 -1.04 -6.01 -22.15
C ALA A 587 -0.52 -5.64 -23.56
N PRO A 588 0.73 -5.13 -23.69
CA PRO A 588 1.26 -4.63 -24.94
C PRO A 588 1.63 -5.77 -25.91
N GLY A 589 1.54 -5.48 -27.21
CA GLY A 589 1.93 -6.42 -28.27
C GLY A 589 1.26 -7.79 -28.17
N ASP A 590 2.09 -8.83 -28.17
CA ASP A 590 1.72 -10.23 -28.06
C ASP A 590 1.70 -10.76 -26.62
N ALA A 591 1.88 -9.90 -25.61
CA ALA A 591 1.75 -10.30 -24.22
C ALA A 591 0.34 -10.86 -23.92
N ARG A 592 0.27 -11.82 -23.00
CA ARG A 592 -0.97 -12.50 -22.59
C ARG A 592 -1.07 -12.57 -21.07
N GLU A 593 -2.27 -12.84 -20.55
CA GLU A 593 -2.41 -13.14 -19.13
C GLU A 593 -1.62 -14.42 -18.77
N ASP A 594 -0.93 -14.38 -17.64
CA ASP A 594 0.06 -15.37 -17.20
C ASP A 594 -0.53 -16.79 -17.17
N TRP A 595 -1.73 -16.96 -16.62
CA TRP A 595 -2.43 -18.24 -16.55
C TRP A 595 -2.73 -18.82 -17.95
N ALA A 596 -3.03 -17.96 -18.93
CA ALA A 596 -3.32 -18.38 -20.30
C ALA A 596 -2.04 -18.86 -21.01
N ILE A 597 -0.90 -18.22 -20.73
CA ILE A 597 0.43 -18.67 -21.19
C ILE A 597 0.71 -20.08 -20.64
N ILE A 598 0.53 -20.26 -19.33
CA ILE A 598 0.78 -21.54 -18.65
C ILE A 598 -0.15 -22.63 -19.20
N ARG A 599 -1.43 -22.30 -19.40
CA ARG A 599 -2.41 -23.22 -19.98
C ARG A 599 -2.04 -23.63 -21.39
N ALA A 600 -1.65 -22.70 -22.26
CA ALA A 600 -1.22 -23.00 -23.62
C ALA A 600 0.05 -23.87 -23.63
N LEU A 601 1.04 -23.52 -22.81
CA LEU A 601 2.27 -24.29 -22.65
C LEU A 601 2.00 -25.72 -22.18
N SER A 602 1.08 -25.90 -21.22
CA SER A 602 0.72 -27.23 -20.71
C SER A 602 0.24 -28.20 -21.80
N ASP A 603 -0.48 -27.68 -22.81
CA ASP A 603 -0.95 -28.46 -23.95
C ASP A 603 0.23 -28.92 -24.82
N VAL A 604 1.16 -28.00 -25.11
CA VAL A 604 2.36 -28.29 -25.91
C VAL A 604 3.26 -29.34 -25.25
N LEU A 605 3.31 -29.33 -23.92
CA LEU A 605 4.04 -30.29 -23.09
C LEU A 605 3.30 -31.65 -22.93
N GLY A 606 2.09 -31.81 -23.48
CA GLY A 606 1.29 -33.03 -23.34
C GLY A 606 0.71 -33.22 -21.94
N LYS A 607 0.63 -32.15 -21.15
CA LYS A 607 0.12 -32.10 -19.78
C LYS A 607 -1.01 -31.09 -19.66
N LYS A 608 -1.92 -31.12 -20.63
CA LYS A 608 -3.01 -30.16 -20.79
C LYS A 608 -3.77 -29.95 -19.48
N LEU A 609 -3.68 -28.73 -18.93
CA LEU A 609 -4.40 -28.37 -17.72
C LEU A 609 -5.92 -28.29 -18.00
N PRO A 610 -6.77 -28.71 -17.06
CA PRO A 610 -8.18 -28.95 -17.34
C PRO A 610 -9.08 -27.70 -17.16
N PHE A 611 -8.68 -26.57 -17.74
CA PHE A 611 -9.44 -25.31 -17.79
C PHE A 611 -9.09 -24.53 -19.06
N ASP A 612 -10.05 -23.83 -19.65
CA ASP A 612 -9.88 -23.02 -20.88
C ASP A 612 -10.25 -21.54 -20.69
N SER A 613 -10.71 -21.17 -19.49
CA SER A 613 -11.03 -19.79 -19.12
C SER A 613 -10.58 -19.45 -17.69
N LEU A 614 -10.44 -18.15 -17.39
CA LEU A 614 -10.16 -17.67 -16.04
C LEU A 614 -11.23 -18.10 -15.03
N SER A 615 -12.50 -18.14 -15.46
CA SER A 615 -13.61 -18.61 -14.62
C SER A 615 -13.49 -20.09 -14.26
N GLU A 616 -13.14 -20.95 -15.22
CA GLU A 616 -12.90 -22.38 -14.96
C GLU A 616 -11.68 -22.61 -14.08
N LEU A 617 -10.61 -21.82 -14.28
CA LEU A 617 -9.44 -21.81 -13.41
C LEU A 617 -9.82 -21.47 -11.97
N ARG A 618 -10.60 -20.41 -11.77
CA ARG A 618 -11.10 -19.99 -10.45
C ARG A 618 -11.99 -21.04 -9.81
N VAL A 619 -12.89 -21.67 -10.55
CA VAL A 619 -13.72 -22.78 -10.03
C VAL A 619 -12.84 -23.89 -9.46
N ARG A 620 -11.75 -24.24 -10.14
CA ARG A 620 -10.81 -25.25 -9.65
C ARG A 620 -10.00 -24.77 -8.44
N LEU A 621 -9.50 -23.54 -8.51
CA LEU A 621 -8.78 -22.90 -7.41
C LEU A 621 -9.64 -22.90 -6.14
N TYR A 622 -10.89 -22.45 -6.23
CA TYR A 622 -11.81 -22.36 -5.10
C TYR A 622 -12.26 -23.73 -4.60
N ALA A 623 -12.38 -24.72 -5.48
CA ALA A 623 -12.64 -26.10 -5.06
C ALA A 623 -11.48 -26.69 -4.25
N ALA A 624 -10.23 -26.37 -4.62
CA ALA A 624 -9.05 -26.83 -3.91
C ALA A 624 -8.74 -26.01 -2.64
N PHE A 625 -9.05 -24.71 -2.66
CA PHE A 625 -8.74 -23.73 -1.64
C PHE A 625 -9.93 -22.75 -1.46
N PRO A 626 -10.97 -23.14 -0.71
CA PRO A 626 -12.23 -22.40 -0.64
C PRO A 626 -12.11 -20.95 -0.14
N HIS A 627 -11.12 -20.63 0.69
CA HIS A 627 -10.96 -19.30 1.26
C HIS A 627 -10.63 -18.24 0.20
N PHE A 628 -10.04 -18.59 -0.94
CA PHE A 628 -9.81 -17.62 -2.03
C PHE A 628 -11.10 -17.13 -2.70
N ALA A 629 -12.24 -17.78 -2.46
CA ALA A 629 -13.54 -17.30 -2.94
C ALA A 629 -14.12 -16.17 -2.06
N ALA A 630 -13.64 -16.04 -0.82
CA ALA A 630 -14.10 -15.06 0.16
C ALA A 630 -13.38 -13.72 -0.02
N ILE A 631 -13.74 -12.99 -1.09
CA ILE A 631 -13.14 -11.70 -1.42
C ILE A 631 -13.44 -10.68 -0.32
N ASP A 632 -12.40 -9.94 0.08
CA ASP A 632 -12.37 -8.98 1.18
C ASP A 632 -12.61 -9.60 2.57
N GLU A 633 -12.38 -10.91 2.71
CA GLU A 633 -12.41 -11.61 3.99
C GLU A 633 -11.03 -12.14 4.39
N ILE A 634 -10.85 -12.33 5.70
CA ILE A 634 -9.68 -13.00 6.28
C ILE A 634 -10.18 -14.31 6.86
N ALA A 635 -9.73 -15.44 6.32
CA ALA A 635 -10.09 -16.75 6.87
C ALA A 635 -9.56 -16.90 8.30
N GLU A 636 -10.40 -17.37 9.22
CA GLU A 636 -10.07 -17.53 10.63
C GLU A 636 -8.82 -18.38 10.85
N THR A 637 -8.01 -18.00 11.84
CA THR A 637 -6.82 -18.72 12.25
C THR A 637 -6.81 -18.97 13.75
N ASP A 638 -6.12 -20.03 14.17
CA ASP A 638 -5.99 -20.42 15.57
C ASP A 638 -4.62 -20.02 16.11
N SER A 639 -4.60 -19.28 17.24
CA SER A 639 -3.36 -18.89 17.91
C SER A 639 -2.55 -20.10 18.42
N ALA A 640 -3.15 -21.29 18.56
CA ALA A 640 -2.44 -22.53 18.85
C ALA A 640 -1.40 -22.91 17.77
N GLN A 641 -1.58 -22.44 16.53
CA GLN A 641 -0.58 -22.61 15.46
C GLN A 641 0.73 -21.91 15.79
N ILE A 642 0.70 -20.79 16.52
CA ILE A 642 1.91 -20.10 17.00
C ILE A 642 2.68 -20.96 18.00
N ALA A 643 1.97 -21.71 18.85
CA ALA A 643 2.59 -22.66 19.76
C ALA A 643 3.28 -23.82 19.03
N ALA A 644 2.81 -24.21 17.84
CA ALA A 644 3.48 -25.20 16.99
C ALA A 644 4.81 -24.65 16.44
N VAL A 645 4.83 -23.39 16.03
CA VAL A 645 6.05 -22.68 15.60
C VAL A 645 7.06 -22.60 16.75
N ALA A 646 6.62 -22.23 17.96
CA ALA A 646 7.48 -22.11 19.14
C ALA A 646 8.17 -23.43 19.55
N LYS A 647 7.62 -24.59 19.17
CA LYS A 647 8.19 -25.91 19.45
C LYS A 647 9.32 -26.30 18.49
N LYS A 648 9.47 -25.60 17.35
CA LYS A 648 10.56 -25.90 16.41
C LYS A 648 11.90 -25.51 17.05
N ALA A 649 12.80 -26.49 17.17
CA ALA A 649 14.16 -26.22 17.61
C ALA A 649 14.92 -25.51 16.49
N GLY A 650 15.60 -24.41 16.83
CA GLY A 650 16.48 -23.70 15.91
C GLY A 650 17.53 -22.93 16.66
N LYS A 651 18.77 -22.94 16.14
CA LYS A 651 19.84 -22.09 16.67
C LYS A 651 19.73 -20.72 16.03
N MET A 652 19.89 -19.66 16.82
CA MET A 652 20.11 -18.32 16.30
C MET A 652 21.62 -18.06 16.24
N ASN A 653 22.10 -17.49 15.15
CA ASN A 653 23.47 -17.00 15.05
C ASN A 653 23.56 -15.57 15.63
N LYS A 654 24.77 -14.97 15.65
CA LYS A 654 25.00 -13.66 16.28
C LYS A 654 24.87 -12.45 15.33
N SER A 655 24.63 -12.68 14.04
CA SER A 655 24.52 -11.58 13.07
C SER A 655 23.32 -10.69 13.41
N GLY A 656 23.43 -9.38 13.20
CA GLY A 656 22.31 -8.44 13.38
C GLY A 656 21.21 -8.61 12.34
N PHE A 657 19.99 -8.20 12.67
CA PHE A 657 18.88 -8.12 11.70
C PHE A 657 18.96 -6.83 10.90
N ALA A 658 18.67 -6.89 9.60
CA ALA A 658 18.64 -5.72 8.73
C ALA A 658 17.47 -5.84 7.76
N SER A 659 16.83 -4.72 7.43
CA SER A 659 15.72 -4.72 6.49
C SER A 659 16.20 -5.19 5.10
N PRO A 660 15.43 -6.04 4.38
CA PRO A 660 15.76 -6.42 3.01
C PRO A 660 15.51 -5.27 2.02
N VAL A 661 14.64 -4.31 2.36
CA VAL A 661 14.36 -3.16 1.51
C VAL A 661 15.45 -2.10 1.72
N LYS A 662 16.43 -2.08 0.81
CA LYS A 662 17.52 -1.08 0.83
C LYS A 662 17.17 0.22 0.12
N ASP A 663 16.25 0.16 -0.83
CA ASP A 663 15.75 1.33 -1.55
C ASP A 663 14.25 1.20 -1.74
N PHE A 664 13.49 2.04 -1.03
CA PHE A 664 12.03 2.03 -1.06
C PHE A 664 11.46 2.25 -2.47
N TYR A 665 12.16 3.02 -3.31
CA TYR A 665 11.67 3.39 -4.64
C TYR A 665 12.01 2.34 -5.70
N LEU A 666 12.92 1.39 -5.44
CA LEU A 666 13.46 0.45 -6.43
C LEU A 666 13.32 -1.02 -6.02
N THR A 667 12.15 -1.39 -5.49
CA THR A 667 11.93 -2.71 -4.86
C THR A 667 11.50 -3.84 -5.80
N ASN A 668 11.00 -3.52 -6.99
CA ASN A 668 10.50 -4.52 -7.94
C ASN A 668 10.70 -4.04 -9.39
N PRO A 669 10.52 -4.91 -10.40
CA PRO A 669 10.81 -4.57 -11.79
C PRO A 669 10.03 -3.38 -12.35
N ILE A 670 8.78 -3.18 -11.92
CA ILE A 670 7.95 -2.06 -12.35
C ILE A 670 8.51 -0.75 -11.81
N ALA A 671 8.85 -0.73 -10.51
CA ALA A 671 9.44 0.43 -9.86
C ALA A 671 10.85 0.74 -10.40
N ARG A 672 11.64 -0.29 -10.74
CA ARG A 672 12.97 -0.11 -11.36
C ARG A 672 12.90 0.39 -12.81
N ALA A 673 11.83 0.09 -13.53
CA ALA A 673 11.58 0.63 -14.86
C ALA A 673 11.05 2.09 -14.86
N SER A 674 10.64 2.62 -13.69
CA SER A 674 10.12 3.97 -13.54
C SER A 674 11.24 5.01 -13.45
N ALA A 675 11.18 6.03 -14.32
CA ALA A 675 12.09 7.16 -14.28
C ALA A 675 11.82 8.04 -13.06
N VAL A 676 10.54 8.19 -12.67
CA VAL A 676 10.14 8.94 -11.48
C VAL A 676 10.72 8.31 -10.22
N MET A 677 10.63 6.98 -10.10
CA MET A 677 11.21 6.27 -8.96
C MET A 677 12.73 6.34 -8.94
N ALA A 678 13.39 6.29 -10.10
CA ALA A 678 14.84 6.47 -10.19
C ALA A 678 15.28 7.86 -9.70
N GLU A 679 14.55 8.93 -10.06
CA GLU A 679 14.80 10.28 -9.55
C GLU A 679 14.59 10.37 -8.03
N CYS A 680 13.51 9.76 -7.50
CA CYS A 680 13.24 9.72 -6.07
C CYS A 680 14.34 8.98 -5.28
N SER A 681 14.80 7.83 -5.79
CA SER A 681 15.93 7.10 -5.22
C SER A 681 17.21 7.93 -5.22
N ALA A 682 17.51 8.61 -6.34
CA ALA A 682 18.70 9.46 -6.44
C ALA A 682 18.67 10.60 -5.40
N LEU A 683 17.53 11.27 -5.25
CA LEU A 683 17.35 12.32 -4.23
C LEU A 683 17.44 11.77 -2.81
N ALA A 684 16.83 10.62 -2.52
CA ALA A 684 16.89 9.98 -1.21
C ALA A 684 18.33 9.61 -0.81
N ARG A 685 19.16 9.17 -1.76
CA ARG A 685 20.58 8.88 -1.54
C ARG A 685 21.42 10.15 -1.43
N ASN A 686 21.14 11.17 -2.25
CA ASN A 686 21.92 12.40 -2.33
C ASN A 686 21.57 13.43 -1.25
N ASN A 687 20.44 13.31 -0.56
CA ASN A 687 20.14 14.16 0.61
C ASN A 687 21.13 13.97 1.78
N PHE A 688 22.04 12.97 1.72
CA PHE A 688 23.22 12.90 2.60
C PHE A 688 24.44 13.71 2.11
N LYS A 689 24.45 14.17 0.85
CA LYS A 689 25.53 15.00 0.26
C LYS A 689 25.14 16.46 0.04
N VAL A 690 23.87 16.78 -0.17
CA VAL A 690 23.42 18.17 -0.42
C VAL A 690 23.43 19.03 0.87
N ALA A 691 23.73 18.44 2.03
CA ALA A 691 24.04 19.19 3.25
C ALA A 691 25.51 19.69 3.33
N ALA A 692 26.31 19.45 2.29
CA ALA A 692 27.70 19.90 2.21
C ALA A 692 28.02 20.42 0.79
N GLU A 693 27.43 21.55 0.41
CA GLU A 693 28.03 22.52 -0.51
C GLU A 693 27.44 23.91 -0.29
#